data_AF-A0A1V5HIA0-F1
#
_entry.id   AF-A0A1V5HIA0-F1
#
_cell.length_a   1.000
_cell.length_b   1.000
_cell.length_c   1.000
_cell.angle_alpha   90.00
_cell.angle_beta   90.00
_cell.angle_gamma   90.00
#
_symmetry.space_group_name_H-M   'P 1'
#
loop_
_entity.id
_entity.type
_entity.pdbx_description
1 polymer ?
#
loop_
_entity_poly.entity_id
_entity_poly.type
_entity_poly.pdbx_seq_one_letter_code
_entity_poly.pdbx_strand_id
1 'polypeptide(L)'
;MGKLNGQLGIASLGLILACASPALAEENWNTPHLRPVARVGRCQTPPSIDGVIADGEWRGLHVSRFVAQGAGGKDVLQPRAGEFWLASDGQGLYVAVRSAVHPTAGIVANCKPEGKKDIGETVYDDSVELWIDNTPDGKGGKYYQFMINSLGATFDKMYDRADGSANLWWRPEGFRQAHAVADGVWTAEFAIPLAELEVADVAKPIGIRVCRNYKRPWDQSRWAPGVNAFDSAETMGRVSFAESAPAVSELGFQDDQGINVAIEVANPGRTPLPVRVKLGYNAEQQPRYYEEWAEDLAPAQSRRFAYRKEFFSPENYPALAEIQVAGADGTVHYQRDVKWRTSPGDPWEKLAVAKAEDAFEFAIEWHPTPKLLRWRAGFAGFTEREKVTALRVVVVGADDGRAVAESRIDQFAEFATEQRLELPKLADGNYRAELHAESGQAGEDKPVRSLPFEQRSDFAWLNNDIGISDEVIPPFTPLAVEGSRVSAVLRRHALSDVGLWSSVVADGEEILAGPMRFEVVQGGKPQAVTGRAAVVQAKPNLVVTEAQWAAGEVQGVTRGEMDYDGCLKVTLELSQAGDVPVDSLDLVIPLKNALMPLMHACGDGLRINFGGVVPPGDGPVWSSIKASRSDLIGTFLPYVWVGEEGRGLTWFAANDRDWIIDTTDKTAALALERQGDALTLRVRLIQKPAVLKRTHTITFGLMATPAKPMPDGWRQAGLFSGGRRNTTFLGMCMYWGAQLYGVFPADRDFTVVRKIAESAKQGRRDDAFFEEYIKAHPNVAAEVRWSANLRNVEGVVPYTNLRGANTFTPEWRVYQDEWRRGNFGWRETRTGLTSGQIDFTLIPTPSQIDFLLYYYREHLRSGMDGIYWDNICIYSNANRVTSDGYLREDGLFQPEADIWRLREVTRRTAVLAHQLGKTDNLNMPHMTNAALVPVFSWTGFYLGWEWKYGDSDWQTRFTREYIRAINLGRQTGNLPGVLEGHTHQIADAEKRAWVQRTRAGVALTHEIIVQMPDALLAGARKALFDIGYGTEACRVYNYWERNPVATVAGLDSSWIVCDSDDQTLLVLCDWGGGGTPVVTLDGERLGLPRDFQAVNWENDGQVFQAVNGRLTLPELKTHDLMILRIGGGK
;
A
#
# COMPACT_ATOMS: atom_id res chain seq x y z
N MET A 1 -51.17 -54.93 29.20
CA MET A 1 -51.40 -55.17 30.65
C MET A 1 -50.14 -54.79 31.41
N GLY A 2 -50.26 -53.99 32.47
CA GLY A 2 -49.23 -53.67 33.50
C GLY A 2 -48.12 -52.70 33.06
N LYS A 3 -48.16 -51.38 33.38
CA LYS A 3 -47.80 -50.68 34.65
C LYS A 3 -46.42 -51.04 35.22
N LEU A 4 -45.47 -50.09 35.20
CA LEU A 4 -45.02 -49.34 36.39
C LEU A 4 -44.07 -48.17 36.03
N ASN A 5 -44.23 -47.08 36.79
CA ASN A 5 -43.68 -45.73 36.62
C ASN A 5 -42.29 -45.54 37.23
N GLY A 6 -41.53 -44.57 36.70
CA GLY A 6 -40.36 -43.96 37.36
C GLY A 6 -39.58 -42.97 36.48
N GLN A 7 -40.06 -41.71 36.41
CA GLN A 7 -39.41 -40.45 35.99
C GLN A 7 -38.27 -40.46 34.95
N LEU A 8 -38.54 -39.88 33.77
CA LEU A 8 -37.53 -39.32 32.86
C LEU A 8 -38.02 -37.96 32.35
N GLY A 9 -37.34 -36.90 32.79
CA GLY A 9 -37.58 -35.53 32.37
C GLY A 9 -36.87 -35.21 31.05
N ILE A 10 -37.59 -34.51 30.18
CA ILE A 10 -37.13 -33.94 28.92
C ILE A 10 -36.18 -32.78 29.24
N ALA A 11 -34.90 -32.90 28.85
CA ALA A 11 -33.96 -31.80 28.78
C ALA A 11 -33.43 -31.72 27.34
N SER A 12 -33.85 -30.65 26.66
CA SER A 12 -33.54 -30.32 25.27
C SER A 12 -32.03 -30.16 25.05
N LEU A 13 -31.52 -30.79 23.98
CA LEU A 13 -30.18 -30.56 23.44
C LEU A 13 -30.00 -29.08 23.10
N GLY A 14 -29.18 -28.38 23.88
CA GLY A 14 -28.60 -27.09 23.50
C GLY A 14 -27.44 -27.33 22.53
N LEU A 15 -27.71 -27.18 21.22
CA LEU A 15 -26.67 -26.83 20.27
C LEU A 15 -26.14 -25.45 20.67
N ILE A 16 -24.94 -25.40 21.25
CA ILE A 16 -24.17 -24.16 21.32
C ILE A 16 -23.65 -23.92 19.90
N LEU A 17 -24.45 -23.20 19.11
CA LEU A 17 -23.96 -22.41 17.99
C LEU A 17 -22.99 -21.39 18.59
N ALA A 18 -21.70 -21.72 18.58
CA ALA A 18 -20.67 -20.70 18.60
C ALA A 18 -20.87 -19.88 17.32
N CYS A 19 -21.56 -18.75 17.43
CA CYS A 19 -21.54 -17.71 16.42
C CYS A 19 -20.07 -17.30 16.27
N ALA A 20 -19.39 -17.90 15.29
CA ALA A 20 -18.18 -17.33 14.74
C ALA A 20 -18.54 -15.90 14.33
N SER A 21 -17.95 -14.91 14.99
CA SER A 21 -17.97 -13.54 14.52
C SER A 21 -17.59 -13.57 13.05
N PRO A 22 -18.37 -12.95 12.14
CA PRO A 22 -17.92 -12.80 10.77
C PRO A 22 -16.59 -12.06 10.84
N ALA A 23 -15.53 -12.69 10.31
CA ALA A 23 -14.25 -12.04 10.11
C ALA A 23 -14.55 -10.71 9.40
N LEU A 24 -14.22 -9.60 10.07
CA LEU A 24 -14.42 -8.25 9.57
C LEU A 24 -13.85 -8.19 8.15
N ALA A 25 -14.71 -7.82 7.21
CA ALA A 25 -14.29 -7.53 5.85
C ALA A 25 -13.26 -6.40 5.90
N GLU A 26 -12.03 -6.70 5.50
CA GLU A 26 -10.96 -5.71 5.46
C GLU A 26 -11.25 -4.68 4.36
N GLU A 27 -11.64 -3.48 4.79
CA GLU A 27 -11.96 -2.30 3.96
C GLU A 27 -10.68 -1.55 3.53
N ASN A 28 -10.74 -0.90 2.36
CA ASN A 28 -9.63 -0.21 1.69
C ASN A 28 -8.83 0.73 2.62
N TRP A 29 -7.53 0.49 2.78
CA TRP A 29 -6.82 0.87 4.00
C TRP A 29 -6.13 2.25 4.05
N ASN A 30 -6.00 3.07 2.98
CA ASN A 30 -5.17 4.30 3.03
C ASN A 30 -5.73 5.62 2.45
N THR A 31 -7.03 5.71 2.20
CA THR A 31 -7.66 7.01 1.87
C THR A 31 -8.84 7.24 2.80
N PRO A 32 -8.98 8.41 3.44
CA PRO A 32 -10.22 8.77 4.13
C PRO A 32 -11.35 8.74 3.09
N HIS A 33 -12.32 7.87 3.28
CA HIS A 33 -13.39 7.61 2.31
C HIS A 33 -14.76 7.57 2.97
N LEU A 34 -14.82 7.60 4.31
CA LEU A 34 -16.09 7.60 5.01
C LEU A 34 -16.72 8.99 4.93
N ARG A 35 -17.89 9.04 4.30
CA ARG A 35 -18.79 10.19 4.43
C ARG A 35 -19.17 10.35 5.90
N PRO A 36 -18.93 11.52 6.54
CA PRO A 36 -19.29 11.70 7.94
C PRO A 36 -20.78 11.52 8.18
N VAL A 37 -21.12 10.87 9.30
CA VAL A 37 -22.50 10.71 9.78
C VAL A 37 -22.56 11.15 11.23
N ALA A 38 -23.62 11.88 11.57
CA ALA A 38 -23.95 12.26 12.94
C ALA A 38 -25.47 12.15 13.15
N ARG A 39 -25.91 11.09 13.81
CA ARG A 39 -27.24 10.95 14.38
C ARG A 39 -27.12 11.13 15.88
N VAL A 40 -27.34 12.37 16.34
CA VAL A 40 -27.07 12.80 17.72
C VAL A 40 -28.33 13.23 18.46
N GLY A 41 -28.23 13.34 19.78
CA GLY A 41 -29.30 13.80 20.66
C GLY A 41 -29.82 15.20 20.31
N ARG A 42 -31.15 15.37 20.33
CA ARG A 42 -31.80 16.69 20.27
C ARG A 42 -31.56 17.45 21.58
N CYS A 43 -31.21 18.74 21.52
CA CYS A 43 -31.07 19.56 22.72
C CYS A 43 -32.46 20.00 23.24
N GLN A 44 -32.63 20.04 24.57
CA GLN A 44 -33.87 20.52 25.19
C GLN A 44 -33.88 22.04 25.37
N THR A 45 -32.70 22.63 25.54
CA THR A 45 -32.49 24.06 25.67
C THR A 45 -31.60 24.51 24.51
N PRO A 46 -32.04 25.47 23.68
CA PRO A 46 -31.19 26.10 22.68
C PRO A 46 -29.92 26.70 23.29
N PRO A 47 -28.77 26.64 22.60
CA PRO A 47 -27.60 27.41 23.00
C PRO A 47 -27.86 28.91 22.87
N SER A 48 -27.14 29.71 23.65
CA SER A 48 -27.09 31.16 23.52
C SER A 48 -26.34 31.50 22.23
N ILE A 49 -26.71 32.62 21.60
CA ILE A 49 -26.01 33.14 20.41
C ILE A 49 -25.48 34.51 20.80
N ASP A 50 -24.35 34.52 21.48
CA ASP A 50 -23.73 35.73 22.06
C ASP A 50 -22.25 35.89 21.68
N GLY A 51 -21.70 34.93 20.93
CA GLY A 51 -20.33 34.93 20.44
C GLY A 51 -19.38 34.18 21.36
N VAL A 52 -19.87 33.55 22.44
CA VAL A 52 -19.07 32.83 23.44
C VAL A 52 -19.54 31.38 23.54
N ILE A 53 -18.68 30.45 23.17
CA ILE A 53 -18.98 29.01 23.25
C ILE A 53 -18.63 28.52 24.65
N ALA A 54 -19.63 28.37 25.53
CA ALA A 54 -19.43 27.94 26.91
C ALA A 54 -19.41 26.42 27.08
N ASP A 55 -18.67 25.93 28.08
CA ASP A 55 -18.58 24.50 28.37
C ASP A 55 -19.95 23.92 28.76
N GLY A 56 -20.33 22.80 28.11
CA GLY A 56 -21.57 22.07 28.40
C GLY A 56 -22.86 22.72 27.91
N GLU A 57 -22.78 23.89 27.26
CA GLU A 57 -23.89 24.57 26.58
C GLU A 57 -24.31 23.80 25.32
N TRP A 58 -23.33 23.39 24.52
CA TRP A 58 -23.54 22.72 23.24
C TRP A 58 -23.67 21.21 23.43
N ARG A 59 -24.91 20.70 23.45
CA ARG A 59 -25.24 19.28 23.66
C ARG A 59 -25.82 18.66 22.40
N GLY A 60 -24.95 18.07 21.59
CA GLY A 60 -25.30 17.39 20.34
C GLY A 60 -24.07 16.73 19.73
N LEU A 61 -23.44 17.42 18.79
CA LEU A 61 -22.18 17.02 18.19
C LEU A 61 -21.10 18.07 18.47
N HIS A 62 -19.91 17.63 18.86
CA HIS A 62 -18.68 18.42 18.84
C HIS A 62 -17.62 17.69 17.99
N VAL A 63 -17.07 18.40 17.02
CA VAL A 63 -16.06 17.88 16.08
C VAL A 63 -14.76 18.66 16.24
N SER A 64 -13.66 17.93 16.39
CA SER A 64 -12.33 18.51 16.52
C SER A 64 -11.64 18.55 15.17
N ARG A 65 -11.14 19.74 14.80
CA ARG A 65 -10.39 20.04 13.57
C ARG A 65 -11.16 19.84 12.27
N PHE A 66 -10.76 20.64 11.29
CA PHE A 66 -11.24 20.56 9.91
C PHE A 66 -10.26 19.75 9.05
N VAL A 67 -10.70 19.34 7.87
CA VAL A 67 -9.88 18.72 6.83
C VAL A 67 -9.50 19.80 5.81
N ALA A 68 -8.21 19.92 5.49
CA ALA A 68 -7.66 20.91 4.56
C ALA A 68 -7.93 20.56 3.09
N GLN A 69 -8.10 21.58 2.25
CA GLN A 69 -8.16 21.43 0.78
C GLN A 69 -6.83 21.80 0.11
N GLY A 70 -6.18 22.87 0.58
CA GLY A 70 -5.01 23.51 -0.03
C GLY A 70 -3.67 23.14 0.62
N ALA A 71 -2.66 24.01 0.46
CA ALA A 71 -1.20 23.78 0.52
C ALA A 71 -0.57 23.07 1.75
N GLY A 72 -1.36 22.59 2.73
CA GLY A 72 -0.93 21.70 3.82
C GLY A 72 -1.07 20.19 3.52
N GLY A 73 -1.67 19.85 2.38
CA GLY A 73 -1.97 18.48 1.95
C GLY A 73 -3.48 18.28 1.82
N LYS A 74 -3.95 18.03 0.59
CA LYS A 74 -5.36 17.76 0.30
C LYS A 74 -5.85 16.59 1.16
N ASP A 75 -7.00 16.76 1.80
CA ASP A 75 -7.66 15.75 2.64
C ASP A 75 -6.88 15.33 3.89
N VAL A 76 -6.03 16.22 4.42
CA VAL A 76 -5.33 16.06 5.70
C VAL A 76 -5.94 16.97 6.77
N LEU A 77 -6.01 16.51 8.02
CA LEU A 77 -6.48 17.26 9.17
C LEU A 77 -5.67 18.55 9.31
N GLN A 78 -6.38 19.67 9.35
CA GLN A 78 -5.84 21.00 9.44
C GLN A 78 -4.95 21.12 10.69
N PRO A 79 -3.66 21.49 10.54
CA PRO A 79 -2.79 21.71 11.69
C PRO A 79 -3.21 22.91 12.55
N ARG A 80 -3.88 23.91 11.96
CA ARG A 80 -4.48 25.03 12.71
C ARG A 80 -5.63 24.53 13.57
N ALA A 81 -5.66 24.97 14.83
CA ALA A 81 -6.77 24.66 15.72
C ALA A 81 -8.08 25.22 15.16
N GLY A 82 -9.11 24.38 15.14
CA GLY A 82 -10.43 24.69 14.62
C GLY A 82 -11.38 23.62 15.11
N GLU A 83 -12.58 23.98 15.52
CA GLU A 83 -13.58 23.07 16.10
C GLU A 83 -14.96 23.60 15.74
N PHE A 84 -15.94 22.71 15.67
CA PHE A 84 -17.32 23.12 15.49
C PHE A 84 -18.31 22.25 16.26
N TRP A 85 -19.47 22.83 16.55
CA TRP A 85 -20.58 22.18 17.22
C TRP A 85 -21.82 22.25 16.35
N LEU A 86 -22.62 21.17 16.38
CA LEU A 86 -23.96 21.13 15.80
C LEU A 86 -24.97 20.71 16.87
N ALA A 87 -26.06 21.45 16.96
CA ALA A 87 -27.19 21.12 17.82
C ALA A 87 -28.52 21.48 17.14
N SER A 88 -29.60 20.89 17.61
CA SER A 88 -30.95 21.30 17.23
C SER A 88 -31.92 21.05 18.38
N ASP A 89 -32.81 22.00 18.60
CA ASP A 89 -33.95 21.89 19.49
C ASP A 89 -35.21 21.47 18.72
N GLY A 90 -35.10 21.06 17.45
CA GLY A 90 -36.19 20.71 16.55
C GLY A 90 -36.94 21.90 15.93
N GLN A 91 -36.59 23.15 16.26
CA GLN A 91 -37.11 24.37 15.62
C GLN A 91 -35.98 25.19 14.96
N GLY A 92 -34.79 25.22 15.58
CA GLY A 92 -33.58 25.80 15.03
C GLY A 92 -32.49 24.76 14.79
N LEU A 93 -31.65 25.03 13.79
CA LEU A 93 -30.32 24.46 13.64
C LEU A 93 -29.32 25.43 14.23
N TYR A 94 -28.49 24.94 15.14
CA TYR A 94 -27.46 25.73 15.80
C TYR A 94 -26.08 25.23 15.37
N VAL A 95 -25.22 26.17 15.00
CA VAL A 95 -23.84 25.89 14.59
C VAL A 95 -22.92 26.84 15.35
N ALA A 96 -21.88 26.31 15.97
CA ALA A 96 -20.79 27.12 16.51
C ALA A 96 -19.46 26.71 15.90
N VAL A 97 -18.56 27.66 15.72
CA VAL A 97 -17.19 27.45 15.22
C VAL A 97 -16.23 28.18 16.15
N ARG A 98 -15.18 27.49 16.58
CA ARG A 98 -14.03 28.05 17.29
C ARG A 98 -12.80 27.82 16.44
N SER A 99 -12.13 28.87 15.99
CA SER A 99 -10.98 28.78 15.08
C SER A 99 -9.82 29.63 15.57
N ALA A 100 -8.60 29.11 15.49
CA ALA A 100 -7.41 29.93 15.63
C ALA A 100 -7.36 30.98 14.51
N VAL A 101 -6.79 32.15 14.83
CA VAL A 101 -6.42 33.20 13.87
C VAL A 101 -4.90 33.34 13.82
N HIS A 102 -4.38 34.04 12.82
CA HIS A 102 -2.95 34.20 12.67
C HIS A 102 -2.35 34.92 13.90
N PRO A 103 -1.30 34.38 14.56
CA PRO A 103 -0.86 34.86 15.88
C PRO A 103 -0.35 36.31 15.86
N THR A 104 0.28 36.74 14.76
CA THR A 104 0.75 38.13 14.59
C THR A 104 -0.13 38.98 13.69
N ALA A 105 -0.62 38.42 12.58
CA ALA A 105 -1.38 39.15 11.57
C ALA A 105 -2.87 39.31 11.89
N GLY A 106 -3.38 38.60 12.90
CA GLY A 106 -4.78 38.60 13.29
C GLY A 106 -5.70 37.97 12.24
N ILE A 107 -6.94 38.43 12.21
CA ILE A 107 -7.98 37.98 11.28
C ILE A 107 -8.09 38.94 10.09
N VAL A 108 -8.26 38.41 8.88
CA VAL A 108 -8.54 39.21 7.68
C VAL A 108 -10.04 39.43 7.57
N ALA A 109 -10.52 40.63 7.89
CA ALA A 109 -11.94 40.98 7.75
C ALA A 109 -12.11 42.39 7.19
N ASN A 110 -12.18 42.50 5.87
CA ASN A 110 -12.34 43.77 5.16
C ASN A 110 -13.81 44.12 4.90
N CYS A 111 -14.67 43.11 4.76
CA CYS A 111 -16.09 43.26 4.51
C CYS A 111 -16.85 43.59 5.81
N LYS A 112 -17.76 44.57 5.78
CA LYS A 112 -18.60 44.95 6.92
C LYS A 112 -20.07 44.68 6.62
N PRO A 113 -20.90 44.31 7.61
CA PRO A 113 -22.34 44.13 7.39
C PRO A 113 -22.99 45.42 6.87
N GLU A 114 -23.82 45.30 5.83
CA GLU A 114 -24.60 46.41 5.24
C GLU A 114 -26.09 46.05 5.20
N GLY A 115 -26.76 46.09 6.36
CA GLY A 115 -28.18 45.74 6.46
C GLY A 115 -28.43 44.29 6.02
N LYS A 116 -29.34 44.09 5.04
CA LYS A 116 -29.63 42.77 4.44
C LYS A 116 -28.90 42.52 3.12
N LYS A 117 -27.94 43.36 2.72
CA LYS A 117 -27.18 43.16 1.47
C LYS A 117 -26.26 41.94 1.58
N ASP A 118 -26.14 41.19 0.48
CA ASP A 118 -25.15 40.13 0.33
C ASP A 118 -23.80 40.66 -0.12
N ILE A 119 -22.73 40.17 0.51
CA ILE A 119 -21.37 40.66 0.29
C ILE A 119 -20.52 39.50 -0.22
N GLY A 120 -20.52 39.27 -1.53
CA GLY A 120 -19.78 38.17 -2.15
C GLY A 120 -18.27 38.24 -1.96
N GLU A 121 -17.73 39.42 -1.68
CA GLU A 121 -16.34 39.66 -1.36
C GLU A 121 -15.90 39.02 -0.03
N THR A 122 -16.83 38.54 0.80
CA THR A 122 -16.54 37.78 2.03
C THR A 122 -15.71 36.51 1.76
N VAL A 123 -15.69 36.02 0.52
CA VAL A 123 -14.79 34.94 0.08
C VAL A 123 -13.30 35.32 0.16
N TYR A 124 -12.96 36.60 0.18
CA TYR A 124 -11.59 37.09 0.32
C TYR A 124 -11.19 37.39 1.77
N ASP A 125 -12.14 37.31 2.69
CA ASP A 125 -11.92 37.44 4.12
C ASP A 125 -11.80 36.07 4.80
N ASP A 126 -11.22 36.07 6.00
CA ASP A 126 -11.39 34.96 6.93
C ASP A 126 -12.88 34.76 7.22
N SER A 127 -13.44 33.66 6.71
CA SER A 127 -14.86 33.35 6.83
C SER A 127 -15.13 31.92 7.32
N VAL A 128 -16.31 31.73 7.91
CA VAL A 128 -16.96 30.44 8.10
C VAL A 128 -17.95 30.27 6.96
N GLU A 129 -17.97 29.09 6.35
CA GLU A 129 -18.89 28.79 5.27
C GLU A 129 -19.69 27.53 5.58
N LEU A 130 -21.01 27.62 5.47
CA LEU A 130 -21.95 26.55 5.73
C LEU A 130 -22.66 26.20 4.43
N TRP A 131 -22.66 24.92 4.08
CA TRP A 131 -23.53 24.37 3.06
C TRP A 131 -24.52 23.40 3.70
N ILE A 132 -25.80 23.55 3.37
CA ILE A 132 -26.89 22.76 3.94
C ILE A 132 -27.76 22.24 2.80
N ASP A 133 -27.98 20.93 2.73
CA ASP A 133 -28.96 20.27 1.84
C ASP A 133 -30.10 19.70 2.69
N ASN A 134 -31.33 20.15 2.43
CA ASN A 134 -32.49 19.74 3.22
C ASN A 134 -32.98 18.32 2.93
N THR A 135 -32.58 17.71 1.81
CA THR A 135 -33.03 16.37 1.41
C THR A 135 -31.89 15.57 0.71
N PRO A 136 -30.80 15.25 1.43
CA PRO A 136 -29.61 14.60 0.87
C PRO A 136 -29.85 13.18 0.31
N ASP A 137 -31.03 12.59 0.56
CA ASP A 137 -31.48 11.29 0.06
C ASP A 137 -32.46 11.37 -1.12
N GLY A 138 -32.93 12.56 -1.46
CA GLY A 138 -33.93 12.80 -2.50
C GLY A 138 -33.31 13.09 -3.87
N LYS A 139 -34.13 12.96 -4.93
CA LYS A 139 -33.79 13.45 -6.29
C LYS A 139 -34.16 14.92 -6.52
N GLY A 140 -34.75 15.59 -5.53
CA GLY A 140 -35.09 17.03 -5.51
C GLY A 140 -34.61 17.66 -4.21
N GLY A 141 -35.04 18.88 -3.90
CA GLY A 141 -34.66 19.57 -2.66
C GLY A 141 -34.03 20.94 -2.88
N LYS A 142 -33.65 21.58 -1.78
CA LYS A 142 -32.94 22.87 -1.78
C LYS A 142 -31.64 22.75 -1.03
N TYR A 143 -30.63 23.44 -1.55
CA TYR A 143 -29.37 23.62 -0.86
C TYR A 143 -29.10 25.09 -0.60
N TYR A 144 -28.49 25.36 0.53
CA TYR A 144 -28.34 26.69 1.11
C TYR A 144 -26.87 26.92 1.40
N GLN A 145 -26.36 28.08 1.00
CA GLN A 145 -25.00 28.53 1.29
C GLN A 145 -25.09 29.71 2.25
N PHE A 146 -24.23 29.70 3.26
CA PHE A 146 -23.94 30.86 4.09
C PHE A 146 -22.42 31.03 4.13
N MET A 147 -21.92 32.23 3.91
CA MET A 147 -20.52 32.59 4.10
C MET A 147 -20.46 33.86 4.92
N ILE A 148 -19.80 33.77 6.08
CA ILE A 148 -19.82 34.82 7.10
C ILE A 148 -18.41 35.10 7.60
N ASN A 149 -17.98 36.36 7.63
CA ASN A 149 -16.70 36.76 8.24
C ASN A 149 -16.85 37.15 9.73
N SER A 150 -15.74 37.44 10.41
CA SER A 150 -15.76 37.76 11.85
C SER A 150 -16.43 39.09 12.22
N LEU A 151 -16.75 39.94 11.24
CA LEU A 151 -17.49 41.18 11.46
C LEU A 151 -19.01 40.98 11.24
N GLY A 152 -19.43 39.77 10.87
CA GLY A 152 -20.81 39.42 10.54
C GLY A 152 -21.23 39.79 9.12
N ALA A 153 -20.30 40.20 8.24
CA ALA A 153 -20.61 40.38 6.83
C ALA A 153 -21.02 39.02 6.26
N THR A 154 -22.20 38.98 5.64
CA THR A 154 -22.88 37.74 5.26
C THR A 154 -23.12 37.71 3.76
N PHE A 155 -22.91 36.53 3.18
CA PHE A 155 -23.33 36.16 1.85
C PHE A 155 -24.14 34.88 1.97
N ASP A 156 -25.43 34.92 1.61
CA ASP A 156 -26.30 33.75 1.63
C ASP A 156 -27.05 33.55 0.31
N LYS A 157 -27.26 32.28 -0.02
CA LYS A 157 -27.95 31.86 -1.25
C LYS A 157 -28.76 30.61 -1.01
N MET A 158 -29.91 30.54 -1.66
CA MET A 158 -30.70 29.31 -1.78
C MET A 158 -30.69 28.86 -3.23
N TYR A 159 -30.55 27.57 -3.44
CA TYR A 159 -30.57 26.93 -4.74
C TYR A 159 -31.64 25.84 -4.76
N ASP A 160 -32.42 25.77 -5.83
CA ASP A 160 -33.41 24.73 -6.06
C ASP A 160 -32.84 23.66 -7.00
N ARG A 161 -32.81 22.41 -6.52
CA ARG A 161 -32.23 21.30 -7.28
C ARG A 161 -33.11 20.84 -8.43
N ALA A 162 -34.42 21.13 -8.39
CA ALA A 162 -35.37 20.64 -9.38
C ALA A 162 -35.18 21.35 -10.74
N ASP A 163 -34.86 22.64 -10.73
CA ASP A 163 -34.69 23.45 -11.94
C ASP A 163 -33.32 24.12 -12.05
N GLY A 164 -32.44 23.98 -11.04
CA GLY A 164 -31.12 24.58 -11.01
C GLY A 164 -31.13 26.08 -10.77
N SER A 165 -32.27 26.67 -10.38
CA SER A 165 -32.38 28.09 -10.09
C SER A 165 -31.71 28.46 -8.77
N ALA A 166 -31.22 29.70 -8.69
CA ALA A 166 -30.63 30.26 -7.47
C ALA A 166 -31.38 31.53 -7.07
N ASN A 167 -31.86 31.59 -5.83
CA ASN A 167 -32.29 32.84 -5.22
C ASN A 167 -31.08 33.51 -4.56
N LEU A 168 -30.49 34.45 -5.29
CA LEU A 168 -29.29 35.19 -4.88
C LEU A 168 -29.56 36.30 -3.86
N TRP A 169 -30.82 36.50 -3.44
CA TRP A 169 -31.24 37.51 -2.46
C TRP A 169 -32.01 36.87 -1.29
N TRP A 170 -31.75 35.60 -1.03
CA TRP A 170 -32.40 34.84 0.02
C TRP A 170 -31.66 35.01 1.33
N ARG A 171 -32.34 35.53 2.35
CA ARG A 171 -31.86 35.56 3.74
C ARG A 171 -32.95 35.02 4.67
N PRO A 172 -32.68 33.96 5.44
CA PRO A 172 -33.69 33.34 6.29
C PRO A 172 -34.22 34.33 7.33
N GLU A 173 -35.54 34.40 7.46
CA GLU A 173 -36.15 35.21 8.53
C GLU A 173 -35.80 34.60 9.90
N GLY A 174 -35.34 35.44 10.84
CA GLY A 174 -34.96 34.98 12.17
C GLY A 174 -33.55 34.36 12.28
N PHE A 175 -32.73 34.43 11.23
CA PHE A 175 -31.30 34.09 11.31
C PHE A 175 -30.58 35.00 12.31
N ARG A 176 -29.88 34.38 13.27
CA ARG A 176 -29.06 35.09 14.28
C ARG A 176 -27.63 34.62 14.18
N GLN A 177 -26.71 35.57 14.37
CA GLN A 177 -25.28 35.32 14.43
C GLN A 177 -24.63 36.18 15.50
N ALA A 178 -23.58 35.66 16.12
CA ALA A 178 -22.73 36.40 17.05
C ALA A 178 -21.27 35.94 16.92
N HIS A 179 -20.33 36.86 17.13
CA HIS A 179 -18.91 36.64 16.87
C HIS A 179 -18.05 37.31 17.94
N ALA A 180 -16.95 36.68 18.31
CA ALA A 180 -15.91 37.31 19.12
C ALA A 180 -14.52 36.92 18.61
N VAL A 181 -13.61 37.89 18.57
CA VAL A 181 -12.19 37.65 18.28
C VAL A 181 -11.38 38.15 19.47
N ALA A 182 -10.76 37.23 20.20
CA ALA A 182 -9.97 37.51 21.39
C ALA A 182 -8.84 36.47 21.51
N ASP A 183 -7.68 36.89 22.00
CA ASP A 183 -6.55 36.02 22.36
C ASP A 183 -6.14 35.01 21.27
N GLY A 184 -6.16 35.45 20.00
CA GLY A 184 -5.78 34.60 18.87
C GLY A 184 -6.83 33.55 18.47
N VAL A 185 -8.05 33.68 18.98
CA VAL A 185 -9.19 32.80 18.67
C VAL A 185 -10.36 33.62 18.14
N TRP A 186 -11.02 33.09 17.12
CA TRP A 186 -12.31 33.55 16.62
C TRP A 186 -13.39 32.52 16.96
N THR A 187 -14.43 32.97 17.66
CA THR A 187 -15.68 32.23 17.88
C THR A 187 -16.80 32.83 17.04
N ALA A 188 -17.61 31.97 16.43
CA ALA A 188 -18.78 32.32 15.67
C ALA A 188 -19.94 31.38 16.02
N GLU A 189 -21.11 31.93 16.29
CA GLU A 189 -22.33 31.18 16.63
C GLU A 189 -23.47 31.57 15.70
N PHE A 190 -24.25 30.59 15.27
CA PHE A 190 -25.33 30.74 14.31
C PHE A 190 -26.58 30.01 14.81
N ALA A 191 -27.74 30.67 14.70
CA ALA A 191 -29.05 30.03 14.84
C ALA A 191 -29.85 30.25 13.56
N ILE A 192 -30.19 29.16 12.87
CA ILE A 192 -30.92 29.15 11.61
C ILE A 192 -32.27 28.46 11.84
N PRO A 193 -33.41 29.15 11.66
CA PRO A 193 -34.73 28.52 11.76
C PRO A 193 -34.91 27.41 10.72
N LEU A 194 -35.27 26.20 11.15
CA LEU A 194 -35.41 25.03 10.27
C LEU A 194 -36.54 25.18 9.25
N ALA A 195 -37.57 25.95 9.59
CA ALA A 195 -38.66 26.28 8.68
C ALA A 195 -38.17 26.99 7.41
N GLU A 196 -37.18 27.87 7.52
CA GLU A 196 -36.59 28.59 6.38
C GLU A 196 -35.69 27.70 5.51
N LEU A 197 -35.20 26.59 6.07
CA LEU A 197 -34.47 25.53 5.36
C LEU A 197 -35.41 24.45 4.81
N GLU A 198 -36.72 24.61 4.97
CA GLU A 198 -37.75 23.63 4.61
C GLU A 198 -37.53 22.24 5.23
N VAL A 199 -36.93 22.20 6.43
CA VAL A 199 -36.72 20.97 7.19
C VAL A 199 -37.87 20.77 8.16
N ALA A 200 -38.80 19.89 7.81
CA ALA A 200 -39.97 19.57 8.63
C ALA A 200 -39.69 18.54 9.74
N ASP A 201 -38.70 17.66 9.54
CA ASP A 201 -38.39 16.56 10.45
C ASP A 201 -36.87 16.37 10.58
N VAL A 202 -36.32 16.82 11.71
CA VAL A 202 -34.88 16.72 12.01
C VAL A 202 -34.42 15.30 12.31
N ALA A 203 -35.33 14.34 12.50
CA ALA A 203 -34.96 12.93 12.64
C ALA A 203 -34.53 12.32 11.30
N LYS A 204 -34.86 12.97 10.17
CA LYS A 204 -34.33 12.62 8.85
C LYS A 204 -32.98 13.31 8.60
N PRO A 205 -32.07 12.69 7.83
CA PRO A 205 -30.78 13.30 7.52
C PRO A 205 -30.91 14.62 6.76
N ILE A 206 -30.15 15.61 7.21
CA ILE A 206 -29.84 16.88 6.54
C ILE A 206 -28.37 16.79 6.09
N GLY A 207 -28.06 17.20 4.87
CA GLY A 207 -26.68 17.33 4.42
C GLY A 207 -26.10 18.60 5.04
N ILE A 208 -25.00 18.51 5.80
CA ILE A 208 -24.34 19.69 6.38
C ILE A 208 -22.85 19.63 6.09
N ARG A 209 -22.29 20.76 5.70
CA ARG A 209 -20.85 20.97 5.57
C ARG A 209 -20.47 22.28 6.23
N VAL A 210 -19.63 22.18 7.26
CA VAL A 210 -19.04 23.31 7.96
C VAL A 210 -17.62 23.51 7.41
N CYS A 211 -17.31 24.72 6.98
CA CYS A 211 -16.02 25.09 6.40
C CYS A 211 -15.40 26.28 7.13
N ARG A 212 -14.06 26.36 7.07
CA ARG A 212 -13.29 27.51 7.52
C ARG A 212 -12.34 27.97 6.42
N ASN A 213 -12.51 29.21 5.98
CA ASN A 213 -11.74 29.85 4.92
C ASN A 213 -10.61 30.68 5.54
N TYR A 214 -9.41 30.13 5.66
CA TYR A 214 -8.23 30.87 6.08
C TYR A 214 -7.66 31.70 4.93
N LYS A 215 -7.17 32.90 5.23
CA LYS A 215 -6.50 33.76 4.23
C LYS A 215 -5.00 33.88 4.41
N ARG A 216 -4.45 33.43 5.55
CA ARG A 216 -3.02 33.55 5.87
C ARG A 216 -2.46 32.32 6.60
N PRO A 217 -1.66 31.47 5.93
CA PRO A 217 -1.68 31.28 4.48
C PRO A 217 -3.06 30.77 4.03
N TRP A 218 -3.41 31.02 2.77
CA TRP A 218 -4.71 30.66 2.21
C TRP A 218 -4.95 29.15 2.31
N ASP A 219 -6.09 28.77 2.86
CA ASP A 219 -6.59 27.40 2.83
C ASP A 219 -8.10 27.41 3.06
N GLN A 220 -8.82 26.52 2.40
CA GLN A 220 -10.24 26.31 2.65
C GLN A 220 -10.39 24.91 3.25
N SER A 221 -10.86 24.83 4.49
CA SER A 221 -11.01 23.58 5.22
C SER A 221 -12.49 23.25 5.46
N ARG A 222 -12.79 21.98 5.73
CA ARG A 222 -14.16 21.42 5.74
C ARG A 222 -14.30 20.20 6.64
N TRP A 223 -15.52 19.80 6.98
CA TRP A 223 -15.74 18.59 7.81
C TRP A 223 -15.36 17.27 7.10
N ALA A 224 -15.81 17.07 5.86
CA ALA A 224 -15.66 15.82 5.13
C ALA A 224 -14.43 15.77 4.21
N PRO A 225 -13.73 14.63 4.08
CA PRO A 225 -12.68 14.44 3.09
C PRO A 225 -13.27 14.26 1.67
N GLY A 226 -12.40 14.26 0.64
CA GLY A 226 -12.73 13.85 -0.72
C GLY A 226 -13.58 14.85 -1.52
N VAL A 227 -13.65 16.11 -1.08
CA VAL A 227 -14.50 17.13 -1.71
C VAL A 227 -13.76 17.85 -2.84
N ASN A 228 -14.30 17.77 -4.05
CA ASN A 228 -13.85 18.54 -5.21
C ASN A 228 -14.66 19.85 -5.38
N ALA A 229 -15.99 19.80 -5.20
CA ALA A 229 -16.89 20.96 -5.26
C ALA A 229 -17.65 21.15 -3.93
N PHE A 230 -17.71 22.39 -3.43
CA PHE A 230 -18.24 22.69 -2.09
C PHE A 230 -19.77 22.64 -1.98
N ASP A 231 -20.46 22.64 -3.11
CA ASP A 231 -21.91 22.47 -3.24
C ASP A 231 -22.33 21.01 -3.49
N SER A 232 -21.39 20.08 -3.71
CA SER A 232 -21.67 18.65 -3.88
C SER A 232 -22.35 18.04 -2.66
N ALA A 233 -23.66 17.83 -2.75
CA ALA A 233 -24.50 17.20 -1.74
C ALA A 233 -24.07 15.78 -1.38
N GLU A 234 -23.57 15.00 -2.36
CA GLU A 234 -23.15 13.61 -2.17
C GLU A 234 -22.00 13.46 -1.16
N THR A 235 -21.21 14.51 -0.96
CA THR A 235 -20.06 14.54 -0.05
C THR A 235 -20.30 15.35 1.23
N MET A 236 -21.50 15.89 1.47
CA MET A 236 -21.83 16.61 2.72
C MET A 236 -22.03 15.62 3.87
N GLY A 237 -21.66 15.97 5.10
CA GLY A 237 -21.94 15.10 6.25
C GLY A 237 -23.44 14.91 6.45
N ARG A 238 -23.87 13.72 6.87
CA ARG A 238 -25.29 13.40 7.10
C ARG A 238 -25.62 13.61 8.56
N VAL A 239 -26.44 14.61 8.87
CA VAL A 239 -26.78 14.99 10.24
C VAL A 239 -28.26 14.79 10.50
N SER A 240 -28.60 14.11 11.60
CA SER A 240 -29.98 14.00 12.09
C SER A 240 -30.00 14.11 13.60
N PHE A 241 -31.11 14.59 14.14
CA PHE A 241 -31.32 14.81 15.56
C PHE A 241 -32.48 13.95 16.05
N ALA A 242 -32.21 13.04 16.99
CA ALA A 242 -33.20 12.12 17.54
C ALA A 242 -33.17 12.11 19.07
N GLU A 243 -34.31 11.91 19.73
CA GLU A 243 -34.39 11.95 21.20
C GLU A 243 -33.58 10.84 21.88
N SER A 244 -33.48 9.67 21.24
CA SER A 244 -32.81 8.48 21.80
C SER A 244 -31.36 8.30 21.30
N ALA A 245 -30.77 9.31 20.65
CA ALA A 245 -29.41 9.25 20.14
C ALA A 245 -28.40 9.83 21.15
N PRO A 246 -27.14 9.34 21.17
CA PRO A 246 -26.11 9.89 22.04
C PRO A 246 -25.71 11.29 21.61
N ALA A 247 -25.13 12.06 22.53
CA ALA A 247 -24.26 13.18 22.17
C ALA A 247 -22.82 12.66 22.00
N VAL A 248 -22.09 13.19 21.01
CA VAL A 248 -20.72 12.75 20.71
C VAL A 248 -19.81 13.97 20.63
N SER A 249 -18.67 13.90 21.32
CA SER A 249 -17.66 14.95 21.36
C SER A 249 -16.29 14.38 21.05
N GLU A 250 -15.65 14.86 19.99
CA GLU A 250 -14.25 14.54 19.72
C GLU A 250 -13.34 15.35 20.64
N LEU A 251 -12.47 14.67 21.40
CA LEU A 251 -11.58 15.30 22.36
C LEU A 251 -10.20 15.61 21.75
N GLY A 252 -9.84 14.89 20.70
CA GLY A 252 -8.58 15.05 19.99
C GLY A 252 -8.03 13.73 19.50
N PHE A 253 -6.85 13.82 18.92
CA PHE A 253 -6.19 12.69 18.26
C PHE A 253 -4.79 12.42 18.85
N GLN A 254 -4.17 13.40 19.51
CA GLN A 254 -2.81 13.37 20.07
C GLN A 254 -2.76 14.11 21.42
N ASP A 255 -1.88 13.69 22.32
CA ASP A 255 -1.47 14.43 23.51
C ASP A 255 0.06 14.34 23.72
N ASP A 256 0.56 14.87 24.85
CA ASP A 256 2.01 14.91 25.16
C ASP A 256 2.65 13.52 25.28
N GLN A 257 1.85 12.45 25.44
CA GLN A 257 2.34 11.08 25.58
C GLN A 257 2.32 10.31 24.25
N GLY A 258 1.77 10.88 23.18
CA GLY A 258 1.69 10.24 21.87
C GLY A 258 0.31 10.32 21.26
N ILE A 259 -0.07 9.25 20.56
CA ILE A 259 -1.38 9.14 19.92
C ILE A 259 -2.46 8.89 20.98
N ASN A 260 -3.53 9.65 20.89
CA ASN A 260 -4.69 9.59 21.77
C ASN A 260 -5.95 9.95 20.98
N VAL A 261 -6.45 9.03 20.14
CA VAL A 261 -7.74 9.19 19.45
C VAL A 261 -8.82 9.01 20.49
N ALA A 262 -9.44 10.12 20.91
CA ALA A 262 -10.32 10.15 22.06
C ALA A 262 -11.65 10.83 21.73
N ILE A 263 -12.72 10.20 22.20
CA ILE A 263 -14.07 10.75 22.14
C ILE A 263 -14.75 10.66 23.51
N GLU A 264 -15.75 11.49 23.70
CA GLU A 264 -16.73 11.37 24.76
C GLU A 264 -18.11 11.09 24.15
N VAL A 265 -18.79 10.08 24.70
CA VAL A 265 -20.15 9.70 24.31
C VAL A 265 -21.05 9.85 25.54
N ALA A 266 -22.10 10.65 25.41
CA ALA A 266 -23.05 10.91 26.48
C ALA A 266 -24.47 10.46 26.11
N ASN A 267 -25.21 10.00 27.11
CA ASN A 267 -26.62 9.67 26.98
C ASN A 267 -27.50 10.85 27.44
N PRO A 268 -28.06 11.66 26.53
CA PRO A 268 -28.94 12.77 26.89
C PRO A 268 -30.37 12.31 27.24
N GLY A 269 -30.68 11.02 27.02
CA GLY A 269 -32.00 10.44 27.18
C GLY A 269 -32.36 10.08 28.63
N ARG A 270 -33.56 9.50 28.79
CA ARG A 270 -34.12 9.08 30.09
C ARG A 270 -34.05 7.59 30.35
N THR A 271 -33.57 6.80 29.38
CA THR A 271 -33.39 5.34 29.46
C THR A 271 -31.94 4.97 29.21
N PRO A 272 -31.45 3.82 29.68
CA PRO A 272 -30.13 3.32 29.31
C PRO A 272 -29.94 3.27 27.78
N LEU A 273 -28.75 3.61 27.30
CA LEU A 273 -28.40 3.69 25.89
C LEU A 273 -27.24 2.75 25.58
N PRO A 274 -27.48 1.61 24.90
CA PRO A 274 -26.41 0.73 24.46
C PRO A 274 -25.61 1.39 23.34
N VAL A 275 -24.29 1.46 23.50
CA VAL A 275 -23.36 1.97 22.49
C VAL A 275 -22.24 0.96 22.23
N ARG A 276 -21.82 0.89 20.97
CA ARG A 276 -20.57 0.28 20.53
C ARG A 276 -19.66 1.36 19.98
N VAL A 277 -18.44 1.43 20.47
CA VAL A 277 -17.46 2.44 20.08
C VAL A 277 -16.27 1.72 19.45
N LYS A 278 -15.85 2.16 18.26
CA LYS A 278 -14.64 1.69 17.58
C LYS A 278 -13.73 2.89 17.34
N LEU A 279 -12.52 2.83 17.88
CA LEU A 279 -11.49 3.84 17.67
C LEU A 279 -10.24 3.18 17.10
N GLY A 280 -9.61 3.81 16.12
CA GLY A 280 -8.39 3.30 15.52
C GLY A 280 -7.42 4.39 15.13
N TYR A 281 -6.14 4.01 15.12
CA TYR A 281 -5.06 4.83 14.60
C TYR A 281 -4.04 3.98 13.88
N ASN A 282 -3.64 4.45 12.69
CA ASN A 282 -2.81 3.71 11.77
C ASN A 282 -1.85 4.65 11.05
N ALA A 283 -0.54 4.42 11.14
CA ALA A 283 0.39 5.11 10.25
C ALA A 283 0.02 4.78 8.79
N GLU A 284 0.18 5.74 7.89
CA GLU A 284 -0.03 5.48 6.47
C GLU A 284 0.87 4.30 6.06
N GLN A 285 0.33 3.43 5.23
CA GLN A 285 1.01 2.20 4.81
C GLN A 285 1.21 1.14 5.91
N GLN A 286 0.35 1.09 6.94
CA GLN A 286 0.32 0.00 7.92
C GLN A 286 -1.10 -0.61 8.03
N PRO A 287 -1.24 -1.87 8.48
CA PRO A 287 -2.53 -2.47 8.78
C PRO A 287 -3.31 -1.66 9.80
N ARG A 288 -4.64 -1.67 9.69
CA ARG A 288 -5.43 -0.95 10.67
C ARG A 288 -5.64 -1.73 11.98
N TYR A 289 -5.31 -1.08 13.08
CA TYR A 289 -5.55 -1.52 14.45
C TYR A 289 -6.69 -0.69 15.04
N TYR A 290 -7.55 -1.37 15.77
CA TYR A 290 -8.72 -0.78 16.41
C TYR A 290 -8.88 -1.35 17.81
N GLU A 291 -9.46 -0.53 18.67
CA GLU A 291 -10.08 -1.00 19.90
C GLU A 291 -11.59 -0.80 19.79
N GLU A 292 -12.33 -1.79 20.27
CA GLU A 292 -13.78 -1.80 20.29
C GLU A 292 -14.28 -1.96 21.72
N TRP A 293 -15.30 -1.18 22.07
CA TRP A 293 -16.00 -1.24 23.34
C TRP A 293 -17.50 -1.42 23.10
N ALA A 294 -18.16 -2.12 24.00
CA ALA A 294 -19.61 -2.18 24.10
C ALA A 294 -20.03 -1.81 25.54
N GLU A 295 -20.81 -0.76 25.71
CA GLU A 295 -21.25 -0.26 27.02
C GLU A 295 -22.72 0.17 27.01
N ASP A 296 -23.41 0.01 28.13
CA ASP A 296 -24.75 0.54 28.37
C ASP A 296 -24.67 1.82 29.21
N LEU A 297 -24.86 2.98 28.58
CA LEU A 297 -24.76 4.28 29.26
C LEU A 297 -26.06 4.59 30.01
N ALA A 298 -25.99 4.79 31.32
CA ALA A 298 -27.12 5.23 32.13
C ALA A 298 -27.62 6.64 31.71
N PRO A 299 -28.87 7.02 32.02
CA PRO A 299 -29.38 8.36 31.75
C PRO A 299 -28.47 9.46 32.30
N ALA A 300 -28.17 10.48 31.49
CA ALA A 300 -27.23 11.57 31.79
C ALA A 300 -25.77 11.16 32.04
N GLN A 301 -25.41 9.89 31.85
CA GLN A 301 -24.03 9.43 31.94
C GLN A 301 -23.25 9.90 30.70
N SER A 302 -22.00 10.30 30.94
CA SER A 302 -20.99 10.54 29.91
C SER A 302 -19.83 9.58 30.11
N ARG A 303 -19.29 9.05 29.01
CA ARG A 303 -18.17 8.11 29.00
C ARG A 303 -17.12 8.53 27.99
N ARG A 304 -15.87 8.63 28.44
CA ARG A 304 -14.70 8.81 27.59
C ARG A 304 -14.18 7.47 27.09
N PHE A 305 -13.95 7.37 25.79
CA PHE A 305 -13.26 6.28 25.11
C PHE A 305 -11.98 6.83 24.49
N ALA A 306 -10.88 6.10 24.57
CA ALA A 306 -9.59 6.55 24.05
C ALA A 306 -8.75 5.37 23.58
N TYR A 307 -8.31 5.43 22.32
CA TYR A 307 -7.28 4.56 21.78
C TYR A 307 -5.91 5.22 21.95
N ARG A 308 -4.97 4.52 22.60
CA ARG A 308 -3.63 5.05 22.91
C ARG A 308 -2.53 4.24 22.25
N LYS A 309 -1.54 4.94 21.69
CA LYS A 309 -0.33 4.32 21.13
C LYS A 309 0.84 5.29 21.18
N GLU A 310 2.03 4.78 21.44
CA GLU A 310 3.26 5.56 21.24
C GLU A 310 3.43 5.89 19.76
N PHE A 311 4.20 6.94 19.45
CA PHE A 311 4.53 7.23 18.06
C PHE A 311 5.32 6.07 17.45
N PHE A 312 4.93 5.68 16.24
CA PHE A 312 5.69 4.71 15.45
C PHE A 312 7.11 5.20 15.13
N SER A 313 7.28 6.50 14.89
CA SER A 313 8.55 7.17 14.64
C SER A 313 8.59 8.50 15.39
N PRO A 314 9.75 8.95 15.87
CA PRO A 314 9.91 10.29 16.43
C PRO A 314 9.79 11.41 15.38
N GLU A 315 9.81 11.07 14.08
CA GLU A 315 9.66 12.01 12.98
C GLU A 315 8.19 12.26 12.62
N ASN A 316 7.91 13.29 11.81
CA ASN A 316 6.57 13.57 11.31
C ASN A 316 6.18 12.58 10.22
N TYR A 317 5.06 11.86 10.38
CA TYR A 317 4.53 10.97 9.35
C TYR A 317 3.00 11.10 9.23
N PRO A 318 2.45 10.84 8.03
CA PRO A 318 1.01 10.75 7.84
C PRO A 318 0.43 9.52 8.52
N ALA A 319 -0.78 9.66 9.06
CA ALA A 319 -1.54 8.60 9.68
C ALA A 319 -3.03 8.75 9.36
N LEU A 320 -3.82 7.74 9.67
CA LEU A 320 -5.27 7.72 9.59
C LEU A 320 -5.85 7.44 10.97
N ALA A 321 -6.82 8.23 11.38
CA ALA A 321 -7.67 7.96 12.53
C ALA A 321 -9.08 7.62 12.06
N GLU A 322 -9.72 6.67 12.74
CA GLU A 322 -11.10 6.26 12.48
C GLU A 322 -11.88 6.27 13.79
N ILE A 323 -13.08 6.82 13.74
CA ILE A 323 -14.00 6.94 14.86
C ILE A 323 -15.36 6.43 14.38
N GLN A 324 -15.94 5.48 15.13
CA GLN A 324 -17.31 5.04 14.92
C GLN A 324 -18.02 4.84 16.27
N VAL A 325 -19.26 5.30 16.35
CA VAL A 325 -20.20 5.05 17.45
C VAL A 325 -21.48 4.50 16.85
N ALA A 326 -21.90 3.32 17.29
CA ALA A 326 -23.11 2.64 16.82
C ALA A 326 -23.99 2.16 17.97
N GLY A 327 -25.27 1.94 17.71
CA GLY A 327 -26.19 1.28 18.64
C GLY A 327 -26.03 -0.25 18.63
N ALA A 328 -26.67 -0.93 19.58
CA ALA A 328 -26.68 -2.40 19.61
C ALA A 328 -27.33 -3.06 18.37
N ASP A 329 -28.22 -2.33 17.70
CA ASP A 329 -28.92 -2.73 16.47
C ASP A 329 -28.08 -2.49 15.19
N GLY A 330 -26.86 -1.94 15.34
CA GLY A 330 -25.99 -1.57 14.23
C GLY A 330 -26.26 -0.18 13.64
N THR A 331 -27.19 0.60 14.20
CA THR A 331 -27.44 1.97 13.75
C THR A 331 -26.23 2.85 14.03
N VAL A 332 -25.63 3.44 12.99
CA VAL A 332 -24.50 4.38 13.15
C VAL A 332 -24.98 5.71 13.73
N HIS A 333 -24.49 6.05 14.90
CA HIS A 333 -24.73 7.33 15.57
C HIS A 333 -23.67 8.38 15.22
N TYR A 334 -22.42 7.97 15.08
CA TYR A 334 -21.35 8.85 14.62
C TYR A 334 -20.34 8.05 13.83
N GLN A 335 -19.83 8.61 12.73
CA GLN A 335 -18.65 8.07 12.06
C GLN A 335 -17.83 9.16 11.40
N ARG A 336 -16.51 9.01 11.47
CA ARG A 336 -15.54 9.89 10.79
C ARG A 336 -14.22 9.15 10.61
N ASP A 337 -13.61 9.28 9.43
CA ASP A 337 -12.20 9.00 9.22
C ASP A 337 -11.45 10.28 8.81
N VAL A 338 -10.21 10.41 9.26
CA VAL A 338 -9.36 11.56 8.92
C VAL A 338 -7.92 11.12 8.74
N LYS A 339 -7.28 11.60 7.66
CA LYS A 339 -5.83 11.56 7.52
C LYS A 339 -5.24 12.74 8.25
N TRP A 340 -4.11 12.58 8.93
CA TRP A 340 -3.46 13.65 9.71
C TRP A 340 -1.95 13.43 9.79
N ARG A 341 -1.22 14.40 10.32
CA ARG A 341 0.24 14.34 10.53
C ARG A 341 0.52 14.34 12.02
N THR A 342 1.42 13.46 12.48
CA THR A 342 1.74 13.27 13.91
C THR A 342 2.57 14.39 14.53
N SER A 343 3.25 15.19 13.70
CA SER A 343 3.99 16.37 14.16
C SER A 343 3.97 17.43 13.05
N PRO A 344 2.81 18.07 12.81
CA PRO A 344 2.74 19.13 11.84
C PRO A 344 3.65 20.28 12.30
N GLY A 345 4.44 20.84 11.38
CA GLY A 345 5.21 22.05 11.65
C GLY A 345 4.29 23.25 11.94
N ASP A 346 4.91 24.41 12.19
CA ASP A 346 4.16 25.67 12.37
C ASP A 346 3.25 25.92 11.16
N PRO A 347 1.91 25.96 11.34
CA PRO A 347 0.97 26.09 10.23
C PRO A 347 0.81 27.54 9.72
N TRP A 348 1.51 28.48 10.36
CA TRP A 348 1.49 29.89 10.02
C TRP A 348 2.72 30.26 9.20
N GLU A 349 2.49 30.98 8.10
CA GLU A 349 3.57 31.51 7.28
C GLU A 349 4.31 32.62 8.04
N LYS A 350 5.64 32.61 8.00
CA LYS A 350 6.43 33.76 8.43
C LYS A 350 6.31 34.84 7.35
N LEU A 351 5.61 35.92 7.67
CA LEU A 351 5.43 37.06 6.76
C LEU A 351 6.79 37.68 6.39
N ALA A 352 7.37 37.25 5.28
CA ALA A 352 8.44 37.94 4.58
C ALA A 352 7.82 38.68 3.38
N VAL A 353 8.21 39.94 3.18
CA VAL A 353 7.80 40.71 2.00
C VAL A 353 8.48 40.09 0.78
N ALA A 354 7.73 39.38 -0.06
CA ALA A 354 8.23 38.76 -1.28
C ALA A 354 8.86 39.83 -2.20
N LYS A 355 9.98 39.49 -2.83
CA LYS A 355 10.60 40.35 -3.85
C LYS A 355 9.88 40.17 -5.18
N ALA A 356 9.95 41.15 -6.07
CA ALA A 356 9.31 41.09 -7.40
C ALA A 356 9.76 39.90 -8.27
N GLU A 357 10.94 39.34 -8.01
CA GLU A 357 11.52 38.14 -8.64
C GLU A 357 10.88 36.81 -8.17
N ASP A 358 10.11 36.84 -7.08
CA ASP A 358 9.31 35.72 -6.58
C ASP A 358 7.90 35.66 -7.20
N ALA A 359 7.53 36.65 -8.02
CA ALA A 359 6.20 36.75 -8.61
C ALA A 359 5.98 35.83 -9.83
N PHE A 360 7.06 35.32 -10.42
CA PHE A 360 7.05 34.29 -11.46
C PHE A 360 7.56 32.96 -10.88
N GLU A 361 6.65 32.00 -10.77
CA GLU A 361 6.98 30.60 -10.54
C GLU A 361 7.52 29.99 -11.84
N PHE A 362 8.64 29.27 -11.76
CA PHE A 362 9.22 28.56 -12.90
C PHE A 362 9.86 27.26 -12.43
N ALA A 363 9.56 26.16 -13.11
CA ALA A 363 10.17 24.85 -12.88
C ALA A 363 10.40 24.11 -14.21
N ILE A 364 11.44 23.28 -14.24
CA ILE A 364 11.79 22.45 -15.41
C ILE A 364 12.02 21.00 -15.00
N GLU A 365 11.82 20.10 -15.96
CA GLU A 365 12.29 18.71 -15.93
C GLU A 365 13.13 18.46 -17.18
N TRP A 366 14.29 17.87 -17.01
CA TRP A 366 15.16 17.45 -18.10
C TRP A 366 15.17 15.92 -18.18
N HIS A 367 14.77 15.39 -19.33
CA HIS A 367 14.79 13.95 -19.62
C HIS A 367 15.78 13.67 -20.76
N PRO A 368 17.04 13.32 -20.43
CA PRO A 368 18.10 13.09 -21.41
C PRO A 368 17.77 12.03 -22.46
N THR A 369 17.14 10.92 -22.06
CA THR A 369 16.88 9.77 -22.94
C THR A 369 15.89 10.12 -24.07
N PRO A 370 14.69 10.66 -23.79
CA PRO A 370 13.79 11.14 -24.85
C PRO A 370 14.18 12.50 -25.43
N LYS A 371 15.24 13.16 -24.93
CA LYS A 371 15.68 14.51 -25.31
C LYS A 371 14.54 15.54 -25.15
N LEU A 372 13.88 15.49 -24.00
CA LEU A 372 12.69 16.30 -23.74
C LEU A 372 12.91 17.19 -22.51
N LEU A 373 12.63 18.48 -22.67
CA LEU A 373 12.51 19.41 -21.56
C LEU A 373 11.02 19.73 -21.33
N ARG A 374 10.53 19.46 -20.12
CA ARG A 374 9.23 19.97 -19.67
C ARG A 374 9.45 21.20 -18.84
N TRP A 375 8.54 22.16 -18.96
CA TRP A 375 8.59 23.37 -18.15
C TRP A 375 7.19 23.78 -17.74
N ARG A 376 7.08 24.36 -16.55
CA ARG A 376 5.87 25.02 -16.07
C ARG A 376 6.20 26.39 -15.55
N ALA A 377 5.29 27.32 -15.77
CA ALA A 377 5.41 28.68 -15.26
C ALA A 377 4.06 29.19 -14.76
N GLY A 378 4.09 29.98 -13.69
CA GLY A 378 2.94 30.65 -13.11
C GLY A 378 3.29 32.10 -12.77
N PHE A 379 2.38 33.04 -13.03
CA PHE A 379 2.63 34.46 -12.81
C PHE A 379 1.41 35.18 -12.23
N ALA A 380 0.52 34.46 -11.57
CA ALA A 380 -0.63 35.04 -10.87
C ALA A 380 -0.21 36.05 -9.78
N GLY A 381 0.95 35.83 -9.16
CA GLY A 381 1.56 36.74 -8.18
C GLY A 381 2.15 38.02 -8.79
N PHE A 382 2.29 38.11 -10.12
CA PHE A 382 2.85 39.27 -10.79
C PHE A 382 1.83 40.42 -10.87
N THR A 383 2.25 41.60 -10.41
CA THR A 383 1.37 42.79 -10.32
C THR A 383 0.84 43.24 -11.67
N GLU A 384 1.63 43.05 -12.74
CA GLU A 384 1.24 43.38 -14.12
C GLU A 384 0.90 42.13 -14.95
N ARG A 385 0.43 41.04 -14.31
CA ARG A 385 0.07 39.77 -14.98
C ARG A 385 -0.84 39.93 -16.19
N GLU A 386 -1.79 40.87 -16.15
CA GLU A 386 -2.72 41.13 -17.26
C GLU A 386 -2.03 41.71 -18.50
N LYS A 387 -0.79 42.21 -18.36
CA LYS A 387 0.01 42.69 -19.48
C LYS A 387 0.84 41.60 -20.13
N VAL A 388 1.02 40.44 -19.48
CA VAL A 388 1.79 39.32 -20.04
C VAL A 388 0.99 38.73 -21.19
N THR A 389 1.54 38.83 -22.41
CA THR A 389 0.91 38.36 -23.65
C THR A 389 1.45 37.01 -24.12
N ALA A 390 2.68 36.67 -23.72
CA ALA A 390 3.29 35.39 -24.02
C ALA A 390 4.38 35.04 -23.00
N LEU A 391 4.63 33.74 -22.87
CA LEU A 391 5.80 33.21 -22.19
C LEU A 391 6.69 32.50 -23.21
N ARG A 392 7.99 32.75 -23.12
CA ARG A 392 9.01 32.10 -23.94
C ARG A 392 10.03 31.42 -23.03
N VAL A 393 10.33 30.15 -23.28
CA VAL A 393 11.47 29.45 -22.68
C VAL A 393 12.53 29.25 -23.75
N VAL A 394 13.72 29.80 -23.51
CA VAL A 394 14.90 29.61 -24.35
C VAL A 394 15.88 28.72 -23.61
N VAL A 395 16.35 27.65 -24.26
CA VAL A 395 17.43 26.83 -23.73
C VAL A 395 18.74 27.35 -24.31
N VAL A 396 19.70 27.67 -23.46
CA VAL A 396 21.01 28.22 -23.84
C VAL A 396 22.17 27.41 -23.26
N GLY A 397 23.30 27.35 -23.97
CA GLY A 397 24.56 26.89 -23.42
C GLY A 397 25.02 27.81 -22.29
N ALA A 398 25.42 27.24 -21.15
CA ALA A 398 25.74 28.06 -19.97
C ALA A 398 27.02 28.89 -20.17
N ASP A 399 27.98 28.36 -20.93
CA ASP A 399 29.31 28.95 -21.12
C ASP A 399 29.34 29.98 -22.27
N ASP A 400 28.61 29.72 -23.36
CA ASP A 400 28.62 30.56 -24.57
C ASP A 400 27.35 31.39 -24.76
N GLY A 401 26.30 31.13 -23.96
CA GLY A 401 25.00 31.81 -24.07
C GLY A 401 24.24 31.49 -25.36
N ARG A 402 24.69 30.49 -26.14
CA ARG A 402 24.09 30.18 -27.44
C ARG A 402 22.76 29.47 -27.26
N ALA A 403 21.70 30.01 -27.87
CA ALA A 403 20.40 29.37 -27.92
C ALA A 403 20.45 28.05 -28.71
N VAL A 404 19.90 26.98 -28.13
CA VAL A 404 19.84 25.64 -28.73
C VAL A 404 18.41 25.19 -29.06
N ALA A 405 17.42 25.71 -28.34
CA ALA A 405 16.01 25.47 -28.58
C ALA A 405 15.15 26.56 -27.93
N GLU A 406 13.93 26.72 -28.39
CA GLU A 406 12.98 27.71 -27.88
C GLU A 406 11.55 27.16 -27.94
N SER A 407 10.74 27.51 -26.94
CA SER A 407 9.29 27.32 -26.92
C SER A 407 8.62 28.65 -26.59
N ARG A 408 7.60 29.04 -27.36
CA ARG A 408 6.77 30.22 -27.07
C ARG A 408 5.30 29.81 -26.99
N ILE A 409 4.60 30.32 -25.98
CA ILE A 409 3.16 30.15 -25.81
C ILE A 409 2.50 31.50 -25.53
N ASP A 410 1.29 31.66 -26.02
CA ASP A 410 0.44 32.86 -25.83
C ASP A 410 -0.93 32.49 -25.24
N GLN A 411 -1.12 31.22 -24.86
CA GLN A 411 -2.30 30.73 -24.17
C GLN A 411 -1.90 30.12 -22.83
N PHE A 412 -2.51 30.64 -21.76
CA PHE A 412 -2.32 30.21 -20.38
C PHE A 412 -3.68 30.14 -19.69
N ALA A 413 -3.83 29.19 -18.76
CA ALA A 413 -5.00 29.04 -17.91
C ALA A 413 -4.66 29.59 -16.53
N GLU A 414 -5.48 30.50 -15.99
CA GLU A 414 -5.27 31.10 -14.66
C GLU A 414 -3.85 31.66 -14.44
N PHE A 415 -3.29 32.31 -15.47
CA PHE A 415 -1.91 32.84 -15.46
C PHE A 415 -0.83 31.78 -15.24
N ALA A 416 -1.09 30.55 -15.67
CA ALA A 416 -0.15 29.43 -15.60
C ALA A 416 -0.14 28.58 -16.88
N THR A 417 0.96 27.87 -17.09
CA THR A 417 1.13 26.94 -18.22
C THR A 417 2.06 25.78 -17.84
N GLU A 418 1.90 24.66 -18.52
CA GLU A 418 2.83 23.53 -18.52
C GLU A 418 3.02 23.09 -19.98
N GLN A 419 4.27 23.00 -20.42
CA GLN A 419 4.63 22.78 -21.82
C GLN A 419 5.75 21.75 -21.97
N ARG A 420 5.84 21.22 -23.19
CA ARG A 420 6.87 20.29 -23.65
C ARG A 420 7.71 20.97 -24.72
N LEU A 421 9.03 20.85 -24.61
CA LEU A 421 10.00 21.32 -25.59
C LEU A 421 10.96 20.18 -25.94
N GLU A 422 10.83 19.64 -27.14
CA GLU A 422 11.78 18.67 -27.67
C GLU A 422 13.11 19.37 -27.95
N LEU A 423 14.21 18.79 -27.46
CA LEU A 423 15.55 19.31 -27.65
C LEU A 423 16.29 18.50 -28.72
N PRO A 424 17.17 19.15 -29.51
CA PRO A 424 18.13 18.42 -30.33
C PRO A 424 19.07 17.58 -29.43
N LYS A 425 19.88 16.72 -30.04
CA LYS A 425 20.98 16.08 -29.31
C LYS A 425 21.93 17.18 -28.80
N LEU A 426 21.90 17.42 -27.50
CA LEU A 426 22.78 18.37 -26.83
C LEU A 426 24.20 17.80 -26.73
N ALA A 427 25.19 18.68 -26.87
CA ALA A 427 26.57 18.33 -26.53
C ALA A 427 26.73 18.25 -25.01
N ASP A 428 27.72 17.51 -24.54
CA ASP A 428 28.03 17.44 -23.11
C ASP A 428 28.41 18.84 -22.61
N GLY A 429 27.66 19.35 -21.64
CA GLY A 429 27.75 20.74 -21.23
C GLY A 429 26.79 21.10 -20.10
N ASN A 430 26.96 22.30 -19.57
CA ASN A 430 25.99 22.93 -18.68
C ASN A 430 25.07 23.82 -19.51
N TYR A 431 23.79 23.84 -19.17
CA TYR A 431 22.76 24.59 -19.87
C TYR A 431 21.88 25.36 -18.89
N ARG A 432 21.17 26.37 -19.40
CA ARG A 432 20.11 27.08 -18.68
C ARG A 432 18.82 27.06 -19.48
N ALA A 433 17.70 26.85 -18.81
CA ALA A 433 16.39 27.19 -19.33
C ALA A 433 16.02 28.58 -18.81
N GLU A 434 15.86 29.52 -19.73
CA GLU A 434 15.64 30.93 -19.47
C GLU A 434 14.18 31.26 -19.81
N LEU A 435 13.38 31.62 -18.81
CA LEU A 435 11.99 32.06 -18.95
C LEU A 435 11.95 33.56 -19.22
N HIS A 436 11.28 33.96 -20.29
CA HIS A 436 11.00 35.34 -20.66
C HIS A 436 9.48 35.58 -20.65
N ALA A 437 9.06 36.77 -20.26
CA ALA A 437 7.68 37.21 -20.31
C ALA A 437 7.56 38.41 -21.27
N GLU A 438 6.73 38.30 -22.29
CA GLU A 438 6.44 39.38 -23.24
C GLU A 438 5.27 40.21 -22.69
N SER A 439 5.46 41.51 -22.51
CA SER A 439 4.50 42.42 -21.84
C SER A 439 4.26 43.75 -22.56
N GLY A 440 4.79 43.93 -23.77
CA GLY A 440 4.76 45.16 -24.55
C GLY A 440 5.70 46.28 -24.06
N GLN A 441 6.69 45.99 -23.20
CA GLN A 441 7.63 46.98 -22.66
C GLN A 441 9.04 46.85 -23.30
N ALA A 442 9.79 47.97 -23.36
CA ALA A 442 11.17 47.93 -23.83
C ALA A 442 12.09 47.27 -22.77
N GLY A 443 12.71 46.12 -23.09
CA GLY A 443 13.61 45.39 -22.18
C GLY A 443 13.33 43.89 -22.01
N GLU A 444 12.43 43.30 -22.82
CA GLU A 444 11.94 41.91 -22.75
C GLU A 444 12.97 40.81 -23.06
N ASP A 445 14.18 41.19 -23.49
CA ASP A 445 15.26 40.24 -23.81
C ASP A 445 15.96 39.65 -22.57
N LYS A 446 15.66 40.12 -21.36
CA LYS A 446 16.19 39.54 -20.13
C LYS A 446 15.27 38.44 -19.58
N PRO A 447 15.82 37.29 -19.14
CA PRO A 447 15.00 36.27 -18.52
C PRO A 447 14.48 36.74 -17.15
N VAL A 448 13.20 36.49 -16.89
CA VAL A 448 12.57 36.71 -15.57
C VAL A 448 12.95 35.60 -14.57
N ARG A 449 13.26 34.40 -15.07
CA ARG A 449 13.78 33.27 -14.30
C ARG A 449 14.75 32.48 -15.15
N SER A 450 15.76 31.88 -14.53
CA SER A 450 16.73 31.02 -15.20
C SER A 450 17.04 29.83 -14.32
N LEU A 451 16.88 28.61 -14.85
CA LEU A 451 17.15 27.36 -14.14
C LEU A 451 18.25 26.54 -14.83
N PRO A 452 19.29 26.12 -14.11
CA PRO A 452 20.36 25.31 -14.69
C PRO A 452 19.97 23.84 -14.85
N PHE A 453 20.57 23.19 -15.84
CA PHE A 453 20.60 21.74 -15.98
C PHE A 453 21.89 21.27 -16.68
N GLU A 454 22.19 19.97 -16.58
CA GLU A 454 23.43 19.37 -17.07
C GLU A 454 23.10 18.29 -18.11
N GLN A 455 23.91 18.21 -19.16
CA GLN A 455 23.92 17.10 -20.11
C GLN A 455 25.30 16.45 -20.12
N ARG A 456 25.32 15.12 -19.96
CA ARG A 456 26.51 14.27 -20.13
C ARG A 456 26.11 12.98 -20.84
N SER A 457 26.99 12.47 -21.68
CA SER A 457 26.82 11.20 -22.40
C SER A 457 28.05 10.28 -22.28
N ASP A 458 29.10 10.73 -21.58
CA ASP A 458 30.36 10.04 -21.33
C ASP A 458 30.29 9.02 -20.16
N PHE A 459 29.10 8.57 -19.79
CA PHE A 459 28.91 7.56 -18.76
C PHE A 459 29.18 6.16 -19.30
N ALA A 460 30.15 5.45 -18.71
CA ALA A 460 30.50 4.07 -19.09
C ALA A 460 29.36 3.05 -18.91
N TRP A 461 28.34 3.38 -18.11
CA TRP A 461 27.18 2.54 -17.86
C TRP A 461 26.04 2.74 -18.84
N LEU A 462 26.02 3.81 -19.64
CA LEU A 462 24.84 4.19 -20.44
C LEU A 462 24.68 3.28 -21.67
N ASN A 463 23.46 2.82 -21.95
CA ASN A 463 23.08 1.97 -23.08
C ASN A 463 23.85 0.64 -23.11
N ASN A 464 23.99 -0.01 -21.95
CA ASN A 464 24.66 -1.31 -21.86
C ASN A 464 23.68 -2.48 -22.09
N ASP A 465 24.22 -3.62 -22.50
CA ASP A 465 23.48 -4.86 -22.75
C ASP A 465 23.62 -5.88 -21.60
N ILE A 466 24.07 -5.44 -20.42
CA ILE A 466 24.40 -6.33 -19.30
C ILE A 466 23.18 -7.15 -18.90
N GLY A 467 23.31 -8.48 -18.84
CA GLY A 467 22.21 -9.37 -18.46
C GLY A 467 21.13 -9.56 -19.53
N ILE A 468 21.27 -8.98 -20.74
CA ILE A 468 20.42 -9.29 -21.89
C ILE A 468 21.02 -10.51 -22.59
N SER A 469 20.30 -11.63 -22.59
CA SER A 469 20.79 -12.90 -23.15
C SER A 469 19.64 -13.79 -23.61
N ASP A 470 19.91 -14.60 -24.64
CA ASP A 470 19.04 -15.71 -25.05
C ASP A 470 19.29 -17.01 -24.24
N GLU A 471 20.25 -16.98 -23.32
CA GLU A 471 20.59 -18.10 -22.44
C GLU A 471 19.47 -18.43 -21.44
N VAL A 472 19.23 -19.73 -21.26
CA VAL A 472 18.34 -20.26 -20.22
C VAL A 472 19.19 -20.65 -19.02
N ILE A 473 19.06 -19.90 -17.92
CA ILE A 473 19.87 -20.12 -16.71
C ILE A 473 19.21 -21.14 -15.77
N PRO A 474 19.99 -21.99 -15.05
CA PRO A 474 19.45 -22.87 -14.02
C PRO A 474 18.75 -22.09 -12.88
N PRO A 475 17.78 -22.70 -12.19
CA PRO A 475 17.23 -24.04 -12.40
C PRO A 475 16.13 -24.08 -13.48
N PHE A 476 15.95 -23.02 -14.26
CA PHE A 476 15.00 -23.05 -15.37
C PHE A 476 15.46 -24.03 -16.45
N THR A 477 14.49 -24.52 -17.22
CA THR A 477 14.73 -25.45 -18.33
C THR A 477 14.25 -24.80 -19.62
N PRO A 478 14.85 -25.13 -20.77
CA PRO A 478 14.38 -24.66 -22.07
C PRO A 478 12.88 -24.92 -22.25
N LEU A 479 12.17 -23.94 -22.78
CA LEU A 479 10.77 -24.10 -23.16
C LEU A 479 10.65 -25.18 -24.24
N ALA A 480 9.75 -26.15 -24.01
CA ALA A 480 9.45 -27.21 -24.96
C ALA A 480 8.03 -27.06 -25.50
N VAL A 481 7.88 -27.11 -26.82
CA VAL A 481 6.59 -26.97 -27.52
C VAL A 481 6.18 -28.30 -28.16
N GLU A 482 4.98 -28.77 -27.84
CA GLU A 482 4.37 -29.97 -28.42
C GLU A 482 2.91 -29.66 -28.81
N GLY A 483 2.66 -29.43 -30.10
CA GLY A 483 1.35 -28.98 -30.58
C GLY A 483 0.99 -27.62 -29.97
N SER A 484 -0.13 -27.56 -29.24
CA SER A 484 -0.58 -26.37 -28.50
C SER A 484 -0.05 -26.31 -27.06
N ARG A 485 0.80 -27.26 -26.65
CA ARG A 485 1.33 -27.35 -25.29
C ARG A 485 2.72 -26.73 -25.19
N VAL A 486 2.93 -25.88 -24.19
CA VAL A 486 4.23 -25.29 -23.83
C VAL A 486 4.61 -25.72 -22.41
N SER A 487 5.78 -26.35 -22.28
CA SER A 487 6.31 -26.81 -21.00
C SER A 487 7.45 -25.89 -20.54
N ALA A 488 7.38 -25.46 -19.28
CA ALA A 488 8.43 -24.78 -18.55
C ALA A 488 8.81 -25.64 -17.32
N VAL A 489 9.83 -25.22 -16.57
CA VAL A 489 10.19 -25.93 -15.33
C VAL A 489 8.96 -26.06 -14.41
N LEU A 490 8.70 -27.28 -13.92
CA LEU A 490 7.56 -27.68 -13.07
C LEU A 490 6.14 -27.48 -13.66
N ARG A 491 6.00 -26.92 -14.86
CA ARG A 491 4.69 -26.48 -15.37
C ARG A 491 4.47 -26.83 -16.84
N ARG A 492 3.24 -27.21 -17.18
CA ARG A 492 2.80 -27.43 -18.57
C ARG A 492 1.51 -26.66 -18.82
N HIS A 493 1.48 -25.93 -19.92
CA HIS A 493 0.36 -25.06 -20.29
C HIS A 493 -0.15 -25.51 -21.65
N ALA A 494 -1.46 -25.68 -21.81
CA ALA A 494 -2.08 -25.88 -23.11
C ALA A 494 -2.76 -24.60 -23.58
N LEU A 495 -2.58 -24.23 -24.84
CA LEU A 495 -3.20 -23.04 -25.44
C LEU A 495 -4.66 -23.34 -25.87
N SER A 496 -5.54 -22.36 -25.72
CA SER A 496 -6.91 -22.34 -26.25
C SER A 496 -6.98 -21.58 -27.58
N ASP A 497 -8.10 -21.70 -28.29
CA ASP A 497 -8.32 -21.03 -29.57
C ASP A 497 -8.39 -19.48 -29.50
N VAL A 498 -8.50 -18.92 -28.29
CA VAL A 498 -8.49 -17.46 -28.05
C VAL A 498 -7.14 -16.95 -27.53
N GLY A 499 -6.11 -17.81 -27.52
CA GLY A 499 -4.75 -17.43 -27.13
C GLY A 499 -4.49 -17.37 -25.62
N LEU A 500 -5.38 -17.97 -24.82
CA LEU A 500 -5.22 -18.12 -23.35
C LEU A 500 -4.94 -19.58 -22.99
N TRP A 501 -4.82 -19.91 -21.69
CA TRP A 501 -4.60 -21.29 -21.27
C TRP A 501 -5.89 -22.09 -21.16
N SER A 502 -5.94 -23.25 -21.81
CA SER A 502 -7.01 -24.25 -21.67
C SER A 502 -6.76 -25.25 -20.53
N SER A 503 -5.49 -25.43 -20.14
CA SER A 503 -5.05 -26.30 -19.05
C SER A 503 -3.72 -25.78 -18.49
N VAL A 504 -3.53 -25.89 -17.17
CA VAL A 504 -2.28 -25.56 -16.48
C VAL A 504 -1.99 -26.67 -15.47
N VAL A 505 -1.03 -27.53 -15.79
CA VAL A 505 -0.51 -28.54 -14.86
C VAL A 505 0.70 -27.96 -14.16
N ALA A 506 0.58 -27.64 -12.88
CA ALA A 506 1.64 -27.10 -12.04
C ALA A 506 2.03 -28.11 -10.95
N ASP A 507 3.31 -28.46 -10.89
CA ASP A 507 3.86 -29.45 -9.95
C ASP A 507 3.02 -30.74 -9.88
N GLY A 508 2.75 -31.30 -11.08
CA GLY A 508 2.02 -32.55 -11.26
C GLY A 508 0.49 -32.45 -11.23
N GLU A 509 -0.10 -31.33 -10.79
CA GLU A 509 -1.56 -31.18 -10.64
C GLU A 509 -2.15 -30.13 -11.59
N GLU A 510 -3.29 -30.45 -12.20
CA GLU A 510 -4.08 -29.48 -12.98
C GLU A 510 -4.72 -28.47 -12.03
N ILE A 511 -4.44 -27.17 -12.23
CA ILE A 511 -4.94 -26.09 -11.36
C ILE A 511 -6.17 -25.36 -11.90
N LEU A 512 -6.46 -25.47 -13.19
CA LEU A 512 -7.66 -24.89 -13.76
C LEU A 512 -8.86 -25.83 -13.58
N ALA A 513 -10.01 -25.26 -13.22
CA ALA A 513 -11.29 -25.96 -13.22
C ALA A 513 -11.92 -26.04 -14.63
N GLY A 514 -11.39 -25.26 -15.58
CA GLY A 514 -11.75 -25.28 -16.99
C GLY A 514 -10.88 -24.29 -17.79
N PRO A 515 -11.08 -24.16 -19.11
CA PRO A 515 -10.32 -23.21 -19.92
C PRO A 515 -10.52 -21.76 -19.48
N MET A 516 -9.44 -20.98 -19.47
CA MET A 516 -9.55 -19.52 -19.44
C MET A 516 -10.27 -19.04 -20.69
N ARG A 517 -11.10 -18.00 -20.54
CA ARG A 517 -11.94 -17.50 -21.63
C ARG A 517 -12.23 -16.02 -21.51
N PHE A 518 -12.64 -15.42 -22.64
CA PHE A 518 -13.31 -14.14 -22.64
C PHE A 518 -14.83 -14.36 -22.58
N GLU A 519 -15.53 -13.58 -21.75
CA GLU A 519 -16.99 -13.50 -21.75
C GLU A 519 -17.38 -12.11 -22.24
N VAL A 520 -18.10 -12.04 -23.37
CA VAL A 520 -18.54 -10.79 -23.99
C VAL A 520 -20.06 -10.70 -23.93
N VAL A 521 -20.58 -9.58 -23.44
CA VAL A 521 -22.02 -9.27 -23.47
C VAL A 521 -22.23 -8.09 -24.39
N GLN A 522 -23.16 -8.23 -25.34
CA GLN A 522 -23.53 -7.19 -26.30
C GLN A 522 -25.04 -7.22 -26.52
N GLY A 523 -25.72 -6.08 -26.39
CA GLY A 523 -27.18 -5.97 -26.49
C GLY A 523 -27.93 -6.76 -25.41
N GLY A 524 -27.36 -6.82 -24.20
CA GLY A 524 -27.89 -7.56 -23.05
C GLY A 524 -27.78 -9.08 -23.15
N LYS A 525 -27.02 -9.61 -24.12
CA LYS A 525 -26.91 -11.05 -24.37
C LYS A 525 -25.44 -11.50 -24.44
N PRO A 526 -25.09 -12.64 -23.82
CA PRO A 526 -23.77 -13.26 -24.02
C PRO A 526 -23.53 -13.59 -25.50
N GLN A 527 -22.32 -13.29 -25.98
CA GLN A 527 -21.87 -13.61 -27.34
C GLN A 527 -20.98 -14.86 -27.31
N ALA A 528 -21.09 -15.71 -28.34
CA ALA A 528 -20.19 -16.83 -28.50
C ALA A 528 -18.81 -16.33 -28.96
N VAL A 529 -17.76 -16.69 -28.23
CA VAL A 529 -16.38 -16.37 -28.61
C VAL A 529 -15.81 -17.53 -29.43
N THR A 530 -15.38 -17.24 -30.65
CA THR A 530 -14.77 -18.24 -31.55
C THR A 530 -13.46 -17.70 -32.09
N GLY A 531 -12.45 -18.55 -32.20
CA GLY A 531 -11.13 -18.13 -32.64
C GLY A 531 -10.28 -19.27 -33.15
N ARG A 532 -9.02 -18.94 -33.40
CA ARG A 532 -7.95 -19.88 -33.71
C ARG A 532 -6.65 -19.32 -33.14
N ALA A 533 -5.82 -20.21 -32.60
CA ALA A 533 -4.51 -19.84 -32.07
C ALA A 533 -3.39 -20.65 -32.72
N ALA A 534 -2.20 -20.07 -32.77
CA ALA A 534 -0.99 -20.72 -33.27
C ALA A 534 0.23 -20.29 -32.45
N VAL A 535 1.23 -21.18 -32.39
CA VAL A 535 2.60 -20.82 -31.98
C VAL A 535 3.29 -20.22 -33.20
N VAL A 536 3.67 -18.95 -33.13
CA VAL A 536 4.33 -18.22 -34.23
C VAL A 536 5.85 -18.14 -34.05
N GLN A 537 6.34 -18.35 -32.83
CA GLN A 537 7.77 -18.45 -32.54
C GLN A 537 8.01 -19.42 -31.39
N ALA A 538 9.04 -20.25 -31.50
CA ALA A 538 9.49 -21.14 -30.43
C ALA A 538 11.02 -21.10 -30.33
N LYS A 539 11.53 -20.54 -29.24
CA LYS A 539 12.93 -20.55 -28.82
C LYS A 539 13.04 -21.15 -27.42
N PRO A 540 14.22 -21.69 -27.03
CA PRO A 540 14.47 -22.17 -25.66
C PRO A 540 14.08 -21.18 -24.57
N ASN A 541 14.26 -19.88 -24.81
CA ASN A 541 14.02 -18.81 -23.86
C ASN A 541 12.69 -18.05 -24.07
N LEU A 542 12.00 -18.25 -25.19
CA LEU A 542 10.79 -17.50 -25.54
C LEU A 542 9.89 -18.27 -26.50
N VAL A 543 8.62 -18.42 -26.14
CA VAL A 543 7.57 -18.91 -27.04
C VAL A 543 6.56 -17.79 -27.27
N VAL A 544 6.23 -17.52 -28.54
CA VAL A 544 5.21 -16.54 -28.92
C VAL A 544 4.01 -17.25 -29.52
N THR A 545 2.82 -16.90 -29.03
CA THR A 545 1.54 -17.35 -29.55
C THR A 545 0.72 -16.18 -30.07
N GLU A 546 -0.08 -16.42 -31.10
CA GLU A 546 -1.03 -15.46 -31.62
C GLU A 546 -2.37 -16.13 -31.83
N ALA A 547 -3.45 -15.45 -31.47
CA ALA A 547 -4.81 -15.88 -31.70
C ALA A 547 -5.66 -14.74 -32.26
N GLN A 548 -6.53 -15.08 -33.20
CA GLN A 548 -7.56 -14.19 -33.73
C GLN A 548 -8.91 -14.76 -33.35
N TRP A 549 -9.77 -13.94 -32.76
CA TRP A 549 -11.10 -14.36 -32.31
C TRP A 549 -12.14 -13.26 -32.51
N ALA A 550 -13.42 -13.66 -32.53
CA ALA A 550 -14.55 -12.75 -32.65
C ALA A 550 -15.69 -13.14 -31.70
N ALA A 551 -16.45 -12.14 -31.26
CA ALA A 551 -17.63 -12.27 -30.42
C ALA A 551 -18.63 -11.14 -30.70
N GLY A 552 -19.73 -11.46 -31.40
CA GLY A 552 -20.64 -10.42 -31.92
C GLY A 552 -19.90 -9.51 -32.89
N GLU A 553 -19.97 -8.19 -32.67
CA GLU A 553 -19.23 -7.20 -33.48
C GLU A 553 -17.79 -6.94 -33.01
N VAL A 554 -17.36 -7.56 -31.90
CA VAL A 554 -16.02 -7.42 -31.33
C VAL A 554 -15.05 -8.36 -32.03
N GLN A 555 -13.90 -7.84 -32.45
CA GLN A 555 -12.76 -8.59 -32.96
C GLN A 555 -11.59 -8.46 -32.00
N GLY A 556 -10.95 -9.59 -31.68
CA GLY A 556 -9.82 -9.64 -30.77
C GLY A 556 -8.60 -10.31 -31.39
N VAL A 557 -7.42 -9.74 -31.11
CA VAL A 557 -6.13 -10.36 -31.36
C VAL A 557 -5.42 -10.54 -30.01
N THR A 558 -5.20 -11.79 -29.61
CA THR A 558 -4.45 -12.12 -28.40
C THR A 558 -3.05 -12.54 -28.79
N ARG A 559 -2.04 -11.81 -28.34
CA ARG A 559 -0.63 -12.18 -28.53
C ARG A 559 0.01 -12.52 -27.19
N GLY A 560 0.52 -13.73 -27.06
CA GLY A 560 1.19 -14.23 -25.86
C GLY A 560 2.70 -14.34 -26.05
N GLU A 561 3.49 -13.82 -25.09
CA GLU A 561 4.93 -13.99 -24.98
C GLU A 561 5.25 -14.75 -23.69
N MET A 562 5.56 -16.04 -23.81
CA MET A 562 5.93 -16.87 -22.68
C MET A 562 7.45 -16.94 -22.55
N ASP A 563 7.98 -16.37 -21.47
CA ASP A 563 9.40 -16.42 -21.09
C ASP A 563 9.71 -17.75 -20.38
N TYR A 564 10.99 -18.12 -20.28
CA TYR A 564 11.39 -19.44 -19.80
C TYR A 564 11.21 -19.67 -18.29
N ASP A 565 10.96 -18.62 -17.52
CA ASP A 565 10.47 -18.73 -16.14
C ASP A 565 8.98 -19.08 -16.06
N GLY A 566 8.29 -19.21 -17.20
CA GLY A 566 6.87 -19.53 -17.30
C GLY A 566 5.92 -18.34 -17.16
N CYS A 567 6.44 -17.12 -17.11
CA CYS A 567 5.63 -15.91 -17.18
C CYS A 567 5.10 -15.70 -18.61
N LEU A 568 3.79 -15.54 -18.76
CA LEU A 568 3.13 -15.18 -20.02
C LEU A 568 2.73 -13.71 -19.99
N LYS A 569 3.33 -12.88 -20.84
CA LYS A 569 2.83 -11.54 -21.15
C LYS A 569 1.79 -11.63 -22.26
N VAL A 570 0.61 -11.10 -22.03
CA VAL A 570 -0.49 -11.05 -23.01
C VAL A 570 -0.69 -9.61 -23.45
N THR A 571 -0.67 -9.38 -24.76
CA THR A 571 -1.17 -8.17 -25.40
C THR A 571 -2.46 -8.49 -26.14
N LEU A 572 -3.55 -7.85 -25.74
CA LEU A 572 -4.88 -8.01 -26.28
C LEU A 572 -5.27 -6.76 -27.05
N GLU A 573 -5.44 -6.88 -28.36
CA GLU A 573 -6.01 -5.83 -29.20
C GLU A 573 -7.49 -6.09 -29.41
N LEU A 574 -8.32 -5.11 -29.10
CA LEU A 574 -9.77 -5.15 -29.27
C LEU A 574 -10.21 -4.07 -30.25
N SER A 575 -11.03 -4.46 -31.22
CA SER A 575 -11.69 -3.53 -32.13
C SER A 575 -13.15 -3.94 -32.32
N GLN A 576 -13.95 -3.01 -32.83
CA GLN A 576 -15.37 -3.25 -33.09
C GLN A 576 -15.71 -2.80 -34.51
N ALA A 577 -16.44 -3.65 -35.24
CA ALA A 577 -16.80 -3.38 -36.64
C ALA A 577 -18.11 -2.59 -36.81
N GLY A 578 -18.95 -2.52 -35.77
CA GLY A 578 -20.25 -1.83 -35.77
C GLY A 578 -20.42 -0.90 -34.56
N ASP A 579 -21.66 -0.46 -34.33
CA ASP A 579 -21.99 0.57 -33.34
C ASP A 579 -22.77 0.02 -32.12
N VAL A 580 -23.00 -1.30 -32.03
CA VAL A 580 -23.74 -1.88 -30.90
C VAL A 580 -22.87 -1.87 -29.64
N PRO A 581 -23.23 -1.17 -28.56
CA PRO A 581 -22.37 -1.10 -27.37
C PRO A 581 -22.02 -2.48 -26.82
N VAL A 582 -20.74 -2.68 -26.51
CA VAL A 582 -20.28 -3.82 -25.73
C VAL A 582 -20.63 -3.53 -24.28
N ASP A 583 -21.53 -4.31 -23.70
CA ASP A 583 -22.03 -4.10 -22.34
C ASP A 583 -20.96 -4.48 -21.30
N SER A 584 -20.26 -5.58 -21.54
CA SER A 584 -19.11 -6.03 -20.74
C SER A 584 -18.19 -6.97 -21.52
N LEU A 585 -16.92 -7.00 -21.10
CA LEU A 585 -15.90 -7.95 -21.55
C LEU A 585 -15.04 -8.34 -20.35
N ASP A 586 -15.10 -9.61 -20.00
CA ASP A 586 -14.38 -10.16 -18.85
C ASP A 586 -13.38 -11.22 -19.30
N LEU A 587 -12.16 -11.16 -18.76
CA LEU A 587 -11.28 -12.32 -18.71
C LEU A 587 -11.69 -13.18 -17.51
N VAL A 588 -11.97 -14.46 -17.76
CA VAL A 588 -12.44 -15.41 -16.75
C VAL A 588 -11.41 -16.53 -16.59
N ILE A 589 -10.91 -16.67 -15.36
CA ILE A 589 -9.89 -17.64 -14.97
C ILE A 589 -10.50 -18.59 -13.92
N PRO A 590 -11.03 -19.75 -14.33
CA PRO A 590 -11.63 -20.71 -13.40
C PRO A 590 -10.55 -21.60 -12.77
N LEU A 591 -10.31 -21.44 -11.47
CA LEU A 591 -9.32 -22.21 -10.71
C LEU A 591 -10.01 -23.30 -9.88
N LYS A 592 -9.32 -24.43 -9.66
CA LYS A 592 -9.84 -25.48 -8.78
C LYS A 592 -9.87 -24.99 -7.34
N ASN A 593 -11.06 -24.92 -6.79
CA ASN A 593 -11.34 -24.35 -5.48
C ASN A 593 -10.47 -24.96 -4.36
N ALA A 594 -10.30 -26.29 -4.36
CA ALA A 594 -9.52 -27.02 -3.37
C ALA A 594 -8.02 -26.69 -3.37
N LEU A 595 -7.49 -26.11 -4.46
CA LEU A 595 -6.09 -25.70 -4.57
C LEU A 595 -5.90 -24.19 -4.29
N MET A 596 -6.97 -23.44 -3.98
CA MET A 596 -6.95 -21.98 -3.84
C MET A 596 -7.42 -21.49 -2.45
N PRO A 597 -6.91 -22.04 -1.33
CA PRO A 597 -7.28 -21.56 0.00
C PRO A 597 -6.70 -20.18 0.34
N LEU A 598 -5.61 -19.75 -0.31
CA LEU A 598 -4.86 -18.55 0.01
C LEU A 598 -4.88 -17.54 -1.14
N MET A 599 -4.71 -16.28 -0.81
CA MET A 599 -4.52 -15.20 -1.78
C MET A 599 -3.53 -14.14 -1.30
N HIS A 600 -2.99 -13.41 -2.26
CA HIS A 600 -2.18 -12.23 -2.06
C HIS A 600 -2.58 -11.15 -3.06
N ALA A 601 -2.94 -9.96 -2.57
CA ALA A 601 -3.39 -8.84 -3.39
C ALA A 601 -2.50 -7.63 -3.10
N CYS A 602 -1.80 -7.12 -4.12
CA CYS A 602 -0.88 -6.01 -3.95
C CYS A 602 -1.33 -4.77 -4.70
N GLY A 603 -1.31 -3.63 -4.02
CA GLY A 603 -1.40 -2.30 -4.60
C GLY A 603 -0.02 -1.75 -4.94
N ASP A 604 0.09 -0.42 -4.93
CA ASP A 604 1.28 0.36 -5.26
C ASP A 604 1.96 0.95 -4.01
N GLY A 605 2.29 0.09 -3.06
CA GLY A 605 3.01 0.49 -1.86
C GLY A 605 3.53 -0.68 -1.03
N LEU A 606 4.40 -0.34 -0.09
CA LEU A 606 4.94 -1.26 0.91
C LEU A 606 3.97 -1.38 2.10
N ARG A 607 3.92 -2.52 2.79
CA ARG A 607 3.16 -2.72 4.05
C ARG A 607 1.64 -2.48 3.97
N ILE A 608 1.07 -2.38 2.76
CA ILE A 608 -0.38 -2.23 2.51
C ILE A 608 -1.07 -3.46 1.91
N ASN A 609 -0.26 -4.41 1.44
CA ASN A 609 -0.71 -5.55 0.65
C ASN A 609 -1.33 -6.64 1.53
N PHE A 610 -2.47 -7.18 1.08
CA PHE A 610 -3.19 -8.25 1.77
C PHE A 610 -2.57 -9.60 1.44
N GLY A 611 -2.36 -10.46 2.44
CA GLY A 611 -2.06 -11.87 2.24
C GLY A 611 -2.69 -12.74 3.32
N GLY A 612 -3.34 -13.80 2.91
CA GLY A 612 -4.08 -14.66 3.83
C GLY A 612 -5.07 -15.58 3.11
N VAL A 613 -6.16 -15.88 3.79
CA VAL A 613 -7.22 -16.78 3.30
C VAL A 613 -8.04 -16.11 2.20
N VAL A 614 -8.40 -16.86 1.16
CA VAL A 614 -9.50 -16.48 0.26
C VAL A 614 -10.80 -16.49 1.07
N PRO A 615 -11.54 -15.38 1.18
CA PRO A 615 -12.72 -15.32 2.04
C PRO A 615 -13.71 -16.49 1.80
N PRO A 616 -14.29 -17.06 2.88
CA PRO A 616 -15.21 -18.18 2.77
C PRO A 616 -16.56 -17.73 2.16
N GLY A 617 -17.41 -18.72 1.81
CA GLY A 617 -18.74 -18.48 1.25
C GLY A 617 -18.83 -18.78 -0.25
N ASP A 618 -20.08 -18.88 -0.74
CA ASP A 618 -20.43 -19.04 -2.15
C ASP A 618 -20.73 -17.68 -2.80
N GLY A 619 -20.59 -17.59 -4.12
CA GLY A 619 -20.80 -16.36 -4.87
C GLY A 619 -19.58 -15.42 -4.79
N PRO A 620 -19.78 -14.09 -4.92
CA PRO A 620 -18.70 -13.12 -4.82
C PRO A 620 -18.10 -13.09 -3.41
N VAL A 621 -16.86 -13.55 -3.26
CA VAL A 621 -16.16 -13.63 -1.97
C VAL A 621 -15.17 -12.49 -1.76
N TRP A 622 -14.62 -11.94 -2.84
CA TRP A 622 -13.67 -10.81 -2.77
C TRP A 622 -13.74 -9.93 -4.03
N SER A 623 -13.36 -8.66 -3.90
CA SER A 623 -13.19 -7.75 -5.05
C SER A 623 -12.09 -6.73 -4.82
N SER A 624 -11.51 -6.19 -5.90
CA SER A 624 -10.43 -5.19 -5.86
C SER A 624 -10.82 -3.84 -5.24
N ILE A 625 -12.12 -3.57 -5.06
CA ILE A 625 -12.61 -2.41 -4.30
C ILE A 625 -12.08 -2.45 -2.85
N LYS A 626 -11.92 -3.65 -2.28
CA LYS A 626 -11.42 -3.87 -0.92
C LYS A 626 -9.89 -3.75 -0.81
N ALA A 627 -9.16 -3.71 -1.93
CA ALA A 627 -7.70 -3.75 -1.91
C ALA A 627 -7.09 -2.36 -1.71
N SER A 628 -6.06 -2.29 -0.85
CA SER A 628 -5.30 -1.07 -0.58
C SER A 628 -4.54 -0.57 -1.80
N ARG A 629 -4.57 0.74 -2.01
CA ARG A 629 -3.77 1.47 -3.01
C ARG A 629 -3.27 2.78 -2.40
N SER A 630 -2.21 3.33 -2.97
CA SER A 630 -1.64 4.64 -2.62
C SER A 630 -2.02 5.69 -3.66
N ASP A 631 -1.42 5.63 -4.85
CA ASP A 631 -1.59 6.62 -5.92
C ASP A 631 -2.43 6.09 -7.10
N LEU A 632 -2.67 4.77 -7.18
CA LEU A 632 -3.55 4.17 -8.19
C LEU A 632 -5.02 4.56 -7.96
N ILE A 633 -5.65 5.07 -9.02
CA ILE A 633 -7.03 5.56 -9.00
C ILE A 633 -7.99 4.45 -9.43
N GLY A 634 -9.21 4.46 -8.88
CA GLY A 634 -10.31 3.60 -9.29
C GLY A 634 -10.31 2.22 -8.61
N THR A 635 -10.77 1.19 -9.33
CA THR A 635 -10.84 -0.19 -8.80
C THR A 635 -9.78 -1.11 -9.37
N PHE A 636 -8.89 -0.62 -10.23
CA PHE A 636 -7.74 -1.38 -10.76
C PHE A 636 -6.77 -1.79 -9.65
N LEU A 637 -6.29 -3.03 -9.68
CA LEU A 637 -5.25 -3.54 -8.80
C LEU A 637 -4.16 -4.19 -9.65
N PRO A 638 -2.86 -3.90 -9.45
CA PRO A 638 -1.81 -4.35 -10.36
C PRO A 638 -1.42 -5.82 -10.18
N TYR A 639 -1.79 -6.47 -9.06
CA TYR A 639 -1.36 -7.83 -8.77
C TYR A 639 -2.36 -8.59 -7.89
N VAL A 640 -2.69 -9.82 -8.31
CA VAL A 640 -3.37 -10.82 -7.47
C VAL A 640 -2.77 -12.19 -7.70
N TRP A 641 -2.48 -12.91 -6.62
CA TRP A 641 -2.17 -14.34 -6.62
C TRP A 641 -3.22 -15.08 -5.78
N VAL A 642 -3.57 -16.28 -6.22
CA VAL A 642 -4.46 -17.22 -5.53
C VAL A 642 -3.88 -18.62 -5.65
N GLY A 643 -3.88 -19.38 -4.55
CA GLY A 643 -3.23 -20.69 -4.50
C GLY A 643 -3.15 -21.31 -3.12
N GLU A 644 -2.24 -22.26 -3.00
CA GLU A 644 -1.79 -22.93 -1.78
C GLU A 644 -0.29 -22.66 -1.56
N GLU A 645 0.39 -23.42 -0.72
CA GLU A 645 1.78 -23.14 -0.31
C GLU A 645 2.78 -23.18 -1.48
N GLY A 646 2.48 -23.95 -2.53
CA GLY A 646 3.32 -24.04 -3.73
C GLY A 646 2.57 -23.65 -4.99
N ARG A 647 1.42 -24.31 -5.22
CA ARG A 647 0.65 -24.18 -6.46
C ARG A 647 -0.28 -22.98 -6.42
N GLY A 648 -0.52 -22.38 -7.57
CA GLY A 648 -1.34 -21.19 -7.66
C GLY A 648 -1.19 -20.49 -8.99
N LEU A 649 -1.87 -19.36 -9.12
CA LEU A 649 -1.84 -18.54 -10.31
C LEU A 649 -1.84 -17.06 -9.93
N THR A 650 -0.95 -16.32 -10.57
CA THR A 650 -0.87 -14.86 -10.51
C THR A 650 -1.43 -14.25 -11.78
N TRP A 651 -2.26 -13.20 -11.62
CA TRP A 651 -2.55 -12.21 -12.65
C TRP A 651 -1.94 -10.86 -12.24
N PHE A 652 -1.38 -10.12 -13.20
CA PHE A 652 -0.81 -8.80 -12.93
C PHE A 652 -0.82 -7.87 -14.16
N ALA A 653 -0.76 -6.55 -13.94
CA ALA A 653 -0.68 -5.55 -15.01
C ALA A 653 -0.07 -4.23 -14.52
N ALA A 654 0.39 -3.37 -15.43
CA ALA A 654 0.94 -2.06 -15.09
C ALA A 654 -0.14 -1.00 -14.85
N ASN A 655 -1.25 -1.05 -15.57
CA ASN A 655 -2.39 -0.16 -15.40
C ASN A 655 -3.61 -0.72 -16.16
N ASP A 656 -4.71 0.02 -16.11
CA ASP A 656 -5.96 -0.20 -16.84
C ASP A 656 -6.06 0.65 -18.13
N ARG A 657 -4.92 1.02 -18.75
CA ARG A 657 -4.92 1.75 -20.03
C ARG A 657 -5.72 0.96 -21.07
N ASP A 658 -6.56 1.68 -21.80
CA ASP A 658 -7.45 1.15 -22.84
C ASP A 658 -8.54 0.19 -22.32
N TRP A 659 -8.78 0.14 -21.01
CA TRP A 659 -9.99 -0.46 -20.47
C TRP A 659 -11.16 0.52 -20.60
N ILE A 660 -12.39 0.01 -20.60
CA ILE A 660 -13.58 0.85 -20.40
C ILE A 660 -13.93 0.80 -18.91
N ILE A 661 -13.57 1.84 -18.18
CA ILE A 661 -13.65 1.88 -16.72
C ILE A 661 -14.92 2.56 -16.21
N ASP A 662 -15.47 2.05 -15.10
CA ASP A 662 -16.48 2.72 -14.30
C ASP A 662 -15.80 3.68 -13.32
N THR A 663 -15.87 4.98 -13.60
CA THR A 663 -15.24 6.03 -12.78
C THR A 663 -16.00 6.34 -11.49
N THR A 664 -17.14 5.67 -11.23
CA THR A 664 -17.87 5.76 -9.96
C THR A 664 -17.40 4.73 -8.93
N ASP A 665 -16.45 3.87 -9.31
CA ASP A 665 -15.84 2.82 -8.49
C ASP A 665 -16.83 1.79 -7.92
N LYS A 666 -18.04 1.72 -8.47
CA LYS A 666 -19.06 0.73 -8.09
C LYS A 666 -18.78 -0.64 -8.69
N THR A 667 -18.08 -0.67 -9.82
CA THR A 667 -17.71 -1.91 -10.51
C THR A 667 -16.26 -2.27 -10.22
N ALA A 668 -16.05 -3.45 -9.64
CA ALA A 668 -14.70 -3.93 -9.35
C ALA A 668 -13.99 -4.42 -10.61
N ALA A 669 -12.78 -3.91 -10.87
CA ALA A 669 -11.92 -4.37 -11.95
C ALA A 669 -11.55 -5.85 -11.80
N LEU A 670 -11.34 -6.34 -10.57
CA LEU A 670 -11.08 -7.75 -10.28
C LEU A 670 -12.05 -8.27 -9.22
N ALA A 671 -12.47 -9.53 -9.37
CA ALA A 671 -13.28 -10.23 -8.36
C ALA A 671 -12.93 -11.71 -8.26
N LEU A 672 -13.12 -12.28 -7.06
CA LEU A 672 -13.12 -13.72 -6.82
C LEU A 672 -14.55 -14.18 -6.55
N GLU A 673 -14.99 -15.18 -7.32
CA GLU A 673 -16.34 -15.74 -7.27
C GLU A 673 -16.25 -17.26 -7.07
N ARG A 674 -16.86 -17.79 -6.00
CA ARG A 674 -16.84 -19.22 -5.68
C ARG A 674 -18.14 -19.88 -6.10
N GLN A 675 -18.02 -21.00 -6.82
CA GLN A 675 -19.17 -21.82 -7.22
C GLN A 675 -18.76 -23.31 -7.25
N GLY A 676 -19.18 -24.06 -6.23
CA GLY A 676 -18.83 -25.47 -6.10
C GLY A 676 -17.31 -25.70 -6.07
N ASP A 677 -16.82 -26.50 -7.02
CA ASP A 677 -15.40 -26.86 -7.13
C ASP A 677 -14.55 -25.81 -7.87
N ALA A 678 -15.12 -24.66 -8.26
CA ALA A 678 -14.40 -23.57 -8.92
C ALA A 678 -14.33 -22.31 -8.06
N LEU A 679 -13.13 -21.74 -7.95
CA LEU A 679 -12.91 -20.34 -7.57
C LEU A 679 -12.50 -19.58 -8.83
N THR A 680 -13.33 -18.63 -9.26
CA THR A 680 -13.11 -17.88 -10.50
C THR A 680 -12.50 -16.53 -10.19
N LEU A 681 -11.33 -16.25 -10.76
CA LEU A 681 -10.81 -14.89 -10.87
C LEU A 681 -11.36 -14.26 -12.14
N ARG A 682 -12.10 -13.15 -11.97
CA ARG A 682 -12.69 -12.38 -13.05
C ARG A 682 -12.02 -11.01 -13.15
N VAL A 683 -11.57 -10.67 -14.34
CA VAL A 683 -10.94 -9.37 -14.66
C VAL A 683 -11.82 -8.65 -15.68
N ARG A 684 -12.46 -7.55 -15.27
CA ARG A 684 -13.46 -6.80 -16.05
C ARG A 684 -12.79 -5.69 -16.86
N LEU A 685 -12.52 -5.97 -18.14
CA LEU A 685 -11.83 -5.07 -19.08
C LEU A 685 -12.78 -4.00 -19.65
N ILE A 686 -14.07 -4.32 -19.76
CA ILE A 686 -15.15 -3.36 -20.05
C ILE A 686 -16.18 -3.44 -18.93
N GLN A 687 -16.22 -2.39 -18.10
CA GLN A 687 -17.01 -2.32 -16.85
C GLN A 687 -18.37 -1.63 -17.03
N LYS A 688 -18.52 -0.85 -18.11
CA LYS A 688 -19.75 -0.14 -18.47
C LYS A 688 -19.99 -0.24 -19.98
N PRO A 689 -21.25 -0.18 -20.45
CA PRO A 689 -21.55 -0.21 -21.88
C PRO A 689 -20.82 0.88 -22.67
N ALA A 690 -20.10 0.49 -23.72
CA ALA A 690 -19.39 1.42 -24.59
C ALA A 690 -19.19 0.86 -26.01
N VAL A 691 -18.98 1.76 -26.98
CA VAL A 691 -18.57 1.43 -28.36
C VAL A 691 -17.07 1.64 -28.47
N LEU A 692 -16.34 0.65 -29.01
CA LEU A 692 -14.88 0.75 -29.21
C LEU A 692 -14.57 1.57 -30.48
N LYS A 693 -14.40 2.88 -30.31
CA LYS A 693 -14.20 3.83 -31.43
C LYS A 693 -12.84 3.76 -32.11
N ARG A 694 -11.90 3.03 -31.53
CA ARG A 694 -10.54 2.78 -32.04
C ARG A 694 -10.13 1.37 -31.61
N THR A 695 -8.95 0.93 -32.03
CA THR A 695 -8.32 -0.25 -31.41
C THR A 695 -7.91 0.09 -29.97
N HIS A 696 -8.28 -0.78 -29.04
CA HIS A 696 -7.86 -0.77 -27.64
C HIS A 696 -6.75 -1.80 -27.45
N THR A 697 -5.64 -1.43 -26.85
CA THR A 697 -4.50 -2.34 -26.60
C THR A 697 -4.28 -2.51 -25.11
N ILE A 698 -4.64 -3.68 -24.61
CA ILE A 698 -4.59 -4.04 -23.19
C ILE A 698 -3.42 -5.00 -22.96
N THR A 699 -2.60 -4.76 -21.94
CA THR A 699 -1.47 -5.65 -21.59
C THR A 699 -1.55 -6.13 -20.14
N PHE A 700 -1.44 -7.45 -19.94
CA PHE A 700 -1.40 -8.08 -18.62
C PHE A 700 -0.49 -9.32 -18.62
N GLY A 701 -0.19 -9.84 -17.45
CA GLY A 701 0.67 -11.00 -17.24
C GLY A 701 -0.06 -12.11 -16.49
N LEU A 702 0.33 -13.36 -16.79
CA LEU A 702 -0.13 -14.57 -16.13
C LEU A 702 1.07 -15.43 -15.75
N MET A 703 1.05 -16.02 -14.56
CA MET A 703 2.11 -16.93 -14.12
C MET A 703 1.59 -17.97 -13.14
N ALA A 704 1.83 -19.25 -13.42
CA ALA A 704 1.53 -20.33 -12.47
C ALA A 704 2.73 -20.57 -11.54
N THR A 705 2.44 -20.91 -10.28
CA THR A 705 3.42 -21.30 -9.25
C THR A 705 3.37 -22.83 -9.01
N PRO A 706 4.47 -23.46 -8.54
CA PRO A 706 5.79 -22.89 -8.23
C PRO A 706 6.53 -22.36 -9.47
N ALA A 707 7.21 -21.22 -9.35
CA ALA A 707 7.97 -20.64 -10.47
C ALA A 707 9.20 -21.49 -10.86
N LYS A 708 9.83 -22.14 -9.88
CA LYS A 708 11.00 -23.01 -10.02
C LYS A 708 11.14 -23.89 -8.77
N PRO A 709 11.94 -24.97 -8.79
CA PRO A 709 12.14 -25.80 -7.61
C PRO A 709 12.84 -25.05 -6.48
N MET A 710 12.62 -25.49 -5.23
CA MET A 710 13.44 -25.07 -4.11
C MET A 710 14.90 -25.51 -4.33
N PRO A 711 15.91 -24.72 -3.92
CA PRO A 711 17.31 -25.10 -4.07
C PRO A 711 17.67 -26.37 -3.29
N ASP A 712 18.63 -27.14 -3.80
CA ASP A 712 19.14 -28.33 -3.11
C ASP A 712 19.70 -27.96 -1.72
N GLY A 713 19.29 -28.71 -0.70
CA GLY A 713 19.72 -28.50 0.68
C GLY A 713 19.15 -27.22 1.33
N TRP A 714 18.11 -26.59 0.76
CA TRP A 714 17.56 -25.32 1.24
C TRP A 714 17.19 -25.30 2.73
N ARG A 715 16.72 -26.43 3.28
CA ARG A 715 16.38 -26.58 4.71
C ARG A 715 17.57 -26.45 5.65
N GLN A 716 18.79 -26.59 5.12
CA GLN A 716 20.04 -26.43 5.86
C GLN A 716 20.66 -25.04 5.64
N ALA A 717 20.03 -24.16 4.87
CA ALA A 717 20.50 -22.80 4.69
C ALA A 717 20.36 -21.98 5.98
N GLY A 718 21.33 -21.09 6.20
CA GLY A 718 21.32 -20.11 7.29
C GLY A 718 21.38 -18.69 6.75
N LEU A 719 20.94 -17.73 7.57
CA LEU A 719 21.02 -16.30 7.32
C LEU A 719 21.88 -15.71 8.44
N PHE A 720 23.04 -15.11 8.11
CA PHE A 720 24.14 -14.70 9.01
C PHE A 720 24.78 -15.81 9.88
N SER A 721 23.99 -16.71 10.44
CA SER A 721 24.41 -17.85 11.27
C SER A 721 23.31 -18.91 11.40
N GLY A 722 23.67 -20.11 11.86
CA GLY A 722 22.69 -21.13 12.27
C GLY A 722 22.15 -22.07 11.18
N GLY A 723 22.75 -22.07 9.99
CA GLY A 723 22.58 -23.11 8.96
C GLY A 723 23.92 -23.79 8.62
N ARG A 724 23.88 -24.91 7.89
CA ARG A 724 25.08 -25.59 7.37
C ARG A 724 25.70 -24.88 6.15
N ARG A 725 24.92 -24.08 5.41
CA ARG A 725 25.41 -23.12 4.39
C ARG A 725 25.27 -21.69 4.90
N ASN A 726 26.37 -20.95 5.03
CA ASN A 726 26.39 -19.64 5.68
C ASN A 726 26.46 -18.48 4.68
N THR A 727 25.33 -17.78 4.47
CA THR A 727 25.25 -16.56 3.66
C THR A 727 25.07 -15.34 4.57
N THR A 728 25.87 -14.30 4.33
CA THR A 728 25.77 -13.01 5.03
C THR A 728 25.40 -11.91 4.05
N PHE A 729 24.52 -11.02 4.51
CA PHE A 729 24.11 -9.83 3.80
C PHE A 729 24.67 -8.61 4.54
N LEU A 730 25.29 -7.70 3.81
CA LEU A 730 25.86 -6.49 4.40
C LEU A 730 24.71 -5.49 4.59
N GLY A 731 24.24 -5.28 5.83
CA GLY A 731 22.90 -4.73 6.13
C GLY A 731 22.60 -3.29 5.69
N MET A 732 23.59 -2.55 5.18
CA MET A 732 23.45 -1.22 4.56
C MET A 732 24.61 -1.00 3.58
N CYS A 733 24.52 -0.02 2.70
CA CYS A 733 25.58 0.27 1.73
C CYS A 733 26.90 0.77 2.34
N MET A 734 26.87 1.35 3.55
CA MET A 734 28.05 1.75 4.30
C MET A 734 28.96 0.56 4.67
N TYR A 735 28.40 -0.64 4.82
CA TYR A 735 29.17 -1.86 5.15
C TYR A 735 30.15 -2.27 4.05
N TRP A 736 29.95 -1.83 2.82
CA TRP A 736 30.88 -2.06 1.72
C TRP A 736 31.50 -0.76 1.20
N GLY A 737 31.47 0.30 2.01
CA GLY A 737 32.22 1.53 1.79
C GLY A 737 31.49 2.61 0.99
N ALA A 738 30.20 2.45 0.69
CA ALA A 738 29.40 3.50 0.05
C ALA A 738 28.79 4.49 1.04
N GLN A 739 28.43 5.67 0.55
CA GLN A 739 27.49 6.52 1.28
C GLN A 739 26.10 5.90 1.29
N LEU A 740 25.28 6.31 2.27
CA LEU A 740 23.92 5.81 2.40
C LEU A 740 23.13 6.01 1.09
N TYR A 741 22.42 4.95 0.67
CA TYR A 741 21.74 4.76 -0.62
C TYR A 741 22.58 4.85 -1.90
N GLY A 742 23.90 4.80 -1.79
CA GLY A 742 24.80 4.66 -2.94
C GLY A 742 24.79 3.25 -3.54
N VAL A 743 25.20 3.16 -4.81
CA VAL A 743 25.34 1.88 -5.54
C VAL A 743 26.81 1.52 -5.85
N PHE A 744 27.74 2.41 -5.50
CA PHE A 744 29.19 2.24 -5.60
C PHE A 744 29.90 2.79 -4.36
N PRO A 745 31.06 2.22 -3.97
CA PRO A 745 31.82 2.68 -2.80
C PRO A 745 32.37 4.09 -3.00
N ALA A 746 32.83 4.72 -1.92
CA ALA A 746 33.50 6.02 -1.99
C ALA A 746 34.59 6.03 -3.08
N ASP A 747 34.67 7.14 -3.82
CA ASP A 747 35.57 7.34 -4.96
C ASP A 747 35.48 6.29 -6.08
N ARG A 748 34.42 5.45 -6.08
CA ARG A 748 34.25 4.29 -6.95
C ARG A 748 35.38 3.25 -6.82
N ASP A 749 36.08 3.20 -5.68
CA ASP A 749 37.13 2.21 -5.43
C ASP A 749 36.56 0.87 -4.95
N PHE A 750 36.31 -0.03 -5.89
CA PHE A 750 35.84 -1.39 -5.61
C PHE A 750 36.90 -2.29 -4.93
N THR A 751 38.11 -1.80 -4.65
CA THR A 751 39.10 -2.55 -3.86
C THR A 751 38.58 -2.84 -2.45
N VAL A 752 37.84 -1.93 -1.82
CA VAL A 752 37.24 -2.18 -0.49
C VAL A 752 36.26 -3.35 -0.51
N VAL A 753 35.42 -3.43 -1.56
CA VAL A 753 34.44 -4.51 -1.78
C VAL A 753 35.17 -5.85 -1.91
N ARG A 754 36.23 -5.89 -2.71
CA ARG A 754 37.09 -7.07 -2.88
C ARG A 754 37.77 -7.51 -1.59
N LYS A 755 38.34 -6.58 -0.83
CA LYS A 755 39.00 -6.87 0.45
C LYS A 755 38.02 -7.40 1.49
N ILE A 756 36.78 -6.89 1.51
CA ILE A 756 35.70 -7.43 2.35
C ILE A 756 35.38 -8.88 1.95
N ALA A 757 35.20 -9.16 0.66
CA ALA A 757 34.91 -10.50 0.18
C ALA A 757 36.04 -11.49 0.48
N GLU A 758 37.31 -11.09 0.30
CA GLU A 758 38.49 -11.88 0.67
C GLU A 758 38.52 -12.19 2.17
N SER A 759 38.27 -11.18 3.01
CA SER A 759 38.22 -11.33 4.46
C SER A 759 37.13 -12.31 4.89
N ALA A 760 35.91 -12.13 4.38
CA ALA A 760 34.74 -12.95 4.71
C ALA A 760 34.92 -14.42 4.31
N LYS A 761 35.42 -14.68 3.10
CA LYS A 761 35.49 -16.03 2.53
C LYS A 761 36.77 -16.78 2.87
N GLN A 762 37.89 -16.08 2.92
CA GLN A 762 39.22 -16.70 3.04
C GLN A 762 39.82 -16.50 4.43
N GLY A 763 39.18 -15.70 5.28
CA GLY A 763 39.71 -15.31 6.58
C GLY A 763 40.93 -14.40 6.53
N ARG A 764 41.27 -13.85 5.35
CA ARG A 764 42.45 -13.03 5.09
C ARG A 764 42.10 -11.55 5.19
N ARG A 765 42.22 -10.98 6.39
CA ARG A 765 42.01 -9.54 6.62
C ARG A 765 43.28 -8.75 6.30
N ASP A 766 43.14 -7.70 5.51
CA ASP A 766 44.22 -6.76 5.14
C ASP A 766 44.14 -5.51 6.03
N ASP A 767 44.73 -5.58 7.22
CA ASP A 767 44.63 -4.52 8.22
C ASP A 767 45.20 -3.18 7.74
N ALA A 768 46.31 -3.22 6.98
CA ALA A 768 46.93 -2.02 6.46
C ALA A 768 46.00 -1.29 5.49
N PHE A 769 45.39 -2.02 4.54
CA PHE A 769 44.41 -1.45 3.62
C PHE A 769 43.20 -0.87 4.36
N PHE A 770 42.60 -1.62 5.29
CA PHE A 770 41.39 -1.16 5.97
C PHE A 770 41.64 0.08 6.83
N GLU A 771 42.76 0.15 7.56
CA GLU A 771 43.08 1.35 8.35
C GLU A 771 43.33 2.58 7.46
N GLU A 772 43.96 2.41 6.29
CA GLU A 772 44.14 3.49 5.32
C GLU A 772 42.80 3.95 4.73
N TYR A 773 41.94 3.01 4.30
CA TYR A 773 40.61 3.30 3.75
C TYR A 773 39.73 4.02 4.77
N ILE A 774 39.68 3.52 6.01
CA ILE A 774 38.87 4.11 7.09
C ILE A 774 39.35 5.52 7.45
N LYS A 775 40.66 5.77 7.41
CA LYS A 775 41.23 7.10 7.62
C LYS A 775 40.80 8.07 6.52
N ALA A 776 40.71 7.60 5.26
CA ALA A 776 40.23 8.40 4.14
C ALA A 776 38.71 8.62 4.15
N HIS A 777 37.95 7.65 4.69
CA HIS A 777 36.48 7.65 4.68
C HIS A 777 35.88 7.45 6.08
N PRO A 778 36.03 8.43 7.00
CA PRO A 778 35.60 8.29 8.39
C PRO A 778 34.08 8.09 8.55
N ASN A 779 33.27 8.46 7.56
CA ASN A 779 31.82 8.35 7.55
C ASN A 779 31.29 6.92 7.36
N VAL A 780 32.13 5.96 6.96
CA VAL A 780 31.77 4.53 6.80
C VAL A 780 32.63 3.62 7.69
N ALA A 781 33.37 4.23 8.63
CA ALA A 781 34.42 3.57 9.39
C ALA A 781 33.90 2.37 10.20
N ALA A 782 32.78 2.54 10.90
CA ALA A 782 32.24 1.52 11.80
C ALA A 782 31.76 0.29 11.03
N GLU A 783 31.04 0.52 9.93
CA GLU A 783 30.43 -0.51 9.11
C GLU A 783 31.48 -1.27 8.29
N VAL A 784 32.48 -0.58 7.73
CA VAL A 784 33.60 -1.24 7.04
C VAL A 784 34.44 -2.06 8.02
N ARG A 785 34.69 -1.58 9.25
CA ARG A 785 35.35 -2.38 10.31
C ARG A 785 34.58 -3.64 10.64
N TRP A 786 33.26 -3.56 10.72
CA TRP A 786 32.41 -4.73 10.95
C TRP A 786 32.57 -5.74 9.81
N SER A 787 32.47 -5.30 8.55
CA SER A 787 32.60 -6.17 7.38
C SER A 787 33.99 -6.79 7.26
N ALA A 788 35.03 -6.04 7.62
CA ALA A 788 36.41 -6.53 7.64
C ALA A 788 36.62 -7.67 8.65
N ASN A 789 35.73 -7.84 9.64
CA ASN A 789 35.79 -8.91 10.64
C ASN A 789 35.04 -10.19 10.26
N LEU A 790 34.32 -10.21 9.14
CA LEU A 790 33.64 -11.41 8.67
C LEU A 790 34.64 -12.53 8.38
N ARG A 791 34.31 -13.78 8.74
CA ARG A 791 35.11 -14.99 8.53
C ARG A 791 34.18 -16.18 8.25
N ASN A 792 34.64 -17.17 7.48
CA ASN A 792 33.90 -18.41 7.21
C ASN A 792 32.48 -18.18 6.66
N VAL A 793 32.34 -17.22 5.75
CA VAL A 793 31.11 -16.94 5.02
C VAL A 793 31.23 -17.56 3.62
N GLU A 794 30.23 -18.32 3.18
CA GLU A 794 30.21 -18.93 1.84
C GLU A 794 29.73 -17.92 0.78
N GLY A 795 28.66 -17.18 1.09
CA GLY A 795 28.08 -16.16 0.22
C GLY A 795 28.03 -14.77 0.88
N VAL A 796 28.53 -13.74 0.19
CA VAL A 796 28.46 -12.35 0.65
C VAL A 796 27.61 -11.53 -0.34
N VAL A 797 26.59 -10.87 0.19
CA VAL A 797 25.64 -10.10 -0.62
C VAL A 797 25.58 -8.64 -0.12
N PRO A 798 25.89 -7.64 -0.95
CA PRO A 798 25.84 -6.23 -0.58
C PRO A 798 24.40 -5.71 -0.59
N TYR A 799 24.00 -5.00 0.47
CA TYR A 799 22.78 -4.18 0.45
C TYR A 799 22.88 -3.12 -0.64
N THR A 800 21.82 -3.03 -1.45
CA THR A 800 21.56 -1.89 -2.33
C THR A 800 20.10 -1.45 -2.16
N ASN A 801 19.82 -0.19 -2.45
CA ASN A 801 18.45 0.31 -2.53
C ASN A 801 18.12 0.51 -4.01
N LEU A 802 17.21 -0.31 -4.56
CA LEU A 802 16.79 -0.23 -5.96
C LEU A 802 16.21 1.16 -6.31
N ARG A 803 15.69 1.86 -5.31
CA ARG A 803 15.03 3.16 -5.43
C ARG A 803 15.81 4.30 -4.75
N GLY A 804 17.09 4.09 -4.47
CA GLY A 804 17.97 5.07 -3.84
C GLY A 804 19.06 5.59 -4.78
N ALA A 805 19.58 6.78 -4.51
CA ALA A 805 20.74 7.33 -5.19
C ALA A 805 21.45 8.38 -4.34
N ASN A 806 22.71 8.65 -4.67
CA ASN A 806 23.46 9.79 -4.12
C ASN A 806 23.26 11.05 -4.99
N THR A 807 22.76 12.12 -4.39
CA THR A 807 22.29 13.32 -5.10
C THR A 807 23.41 14.26 -5.55
N PHE A 808 24.62 14.08 -5.05
CA PHE A 808 25.80 14.88 -5.40
C PHE A 808 26.58 14.34 -6.62
N THR A 809 26.13 13.23 -7.20
CA THR A 809 26.81 12.56 -8.32
C THR A 809 26.50 13.23 -9.66
N PRO A 810 27.43 13.21 -10.64
CA PRO A 810 27.13 13.65 -12.00
C PRO A 810 25.94 12.93 -12.64
N GLU A 811 25.81 11.63 -12.38
CA GLU A 811 24.70 10.81 -12.86
C GLU A 811 23.35 11.36 -12.36
N TRP A 812 23.25 11.68 -11.06
CA TRP A 812 22.05 12.29 -10.51
C TRP A 812 21.73 13.66 -11.13
N ARG A 813 22.73 14.55 -11.25
CA ARG A 813 22.48 15.91 -11.78
C ARG A 813 21.88 15.88 -13.19
N VAL A 814 22.27 14.89 -14.00
CA VAL A 814 21.77 14.69 -15.37
C VAL A 814 20.41 13.99 -15.40
N TYR A 815 20.23 12.89 -14.64
CA TYR A 815 19.06 12.01 -14.77
C TYR A 815 17.99 12.15 -13.67
N GLN A 816 18.14 13.09 -12.73
CA GLN A 816 17.24 13.25 -11.58
C GLN A 816 15.74 13.32 -11.94
N ASP A 817 15.34 14.01 -13.02
CA ASP A 817 13.91 14.08 -13.39
C ASP A 817 13.45 12.85 -14.18
N GLU A 818 14.39 12.15 -14.84
CA GLU A 818 14.10 10.91 -15.53
C GLU A 818 13.84 9.78 -14.55
N TRP A 819 14.66 9.68 -13.49
CA TRP A 819 14.60 8.59 -12.51
C TRP A 819 13.52 8.76 -11.46
N ARG A 820 13.02 9.98 -11.21
CA ARG A 820 11.99 10.24 -10.21
C ARG A 820 10.61 9.83 -10.67
N ARG A 821 9.82 9.31 -9.73
CA ARG A 821 8.41 8.93 -9.95
C ARG A 821 7.43 10.09 -10.12
N GLY A 822 7.78 11.29 -9.67
CA GLY A 822 6.91 12.46 -9.63
C GLY A 822 7.39 13.58 -10.54
N ASN A 823 6.48 14.50 -10.88
CA ASN A 823 6.77 15.62 -11.77
C ASN A 823 7.32 16.85 -11.01
N PHE A 824 8.19 17.63 -11.64
CA PHE A 824 8.74 18.92 -11.22
C PHE A 824 9.30 18.92 -9.79
N GLY A 825 10.07 17.88 -9.45
CA GLY A 825 10.74 17.82 -8.17
C GLY A 825 11.87 18.86 -8.01
N TRP A 826 12.39 19.01 -6.80
CA TRP A 826 13.53 19.91 -6.51
C TRP A 826 14.77 19.53 -7.34
N ARG A 827 15.58 20.48 -7.82
CA ARG A 827 16.76 20.17 -8.63
C ARG A 827 18.05 20.33 -7.84
N GLU A 828 18.94 19.34 -7.90
CA GLU A 828 20.34 19.50 -7.51
C GLU A 828 21.18 19.84 -8.73
N THR A 829 21.96 20.93 -8.65
CA THR A 829 22.86 21.36 -9.73
C THR A 829 24.22 21.81 -9.22
N ARG A 830 24.42 21.82 -7.90
CA ARG A 830 25.68 22.25 -7.28
C ARG A 830 26.77 21.22 -7.55
N THR A 831 27.93 21.71 -7.98
CA THR A 831 29.15 20.93 -8.11
C THR A 831 29.98 21.01 -6.83
N GLY A 832 30.74 19.97 -6.50
CA GLY A 832 31.62 19.94 -5.33
C GLY A 832 30.97 19.54 -4.01
N LEU A 833 29.68 19.18 -4.03
CA LEU A 833 29.05 18.49 -2.90
C LEU A 833 29.70 17.12 -2.69
N THR A 834 29.95 16.77 -1.43
CA THR A 834 30.58 15.49 -1.05
C THR A 834 29.59 14.53 -0.37
N SER A 835 28.36 14.95 -0.13
CA SER A 835 27.31 14.12 0.47
C SER A 835 25.91 14.57 0.02
N GLY A 836 24.95 13.66 0.13
CA GLY A 836 23.57 13.86 -0.31
C GLY A 836 22.96 12.55 -0.80
N GLN A 837 21.71 12.30 -0.42
CA GLN A 837 21.05 11.03 -0.67
C GLN A 837 19.55 11.21 -0.88
N ILE A 838 18.96 10.24 -1.55
CA ILE A 838 17.52 10.11 -1.70
C ILE A 838 17.18 8.61 -1.69
N ASP A 839 16.02 8.26 -1.15
CA ASP A 839 15.50 6.89 -1.07
C ASP A 839 14.04 6.82 -1.50
N PHE A 840 13.60 5.60 -1.81
CA PHE A 840 12.20 5.19 -2.01
C PHE A 840 11.35 6.05 -2.95
N THR A 841 11.99 6.81 -3.84
CA THR A 841 11.33 7.79 -4.74
C THR A 841 11.70 7.60 -6.21
N LEU A 842 12.63 6.68 -6.51
CA LEU A 842 13.07 6.38 -7.87
C LEU A 842 12.32 5.19 -8.48
N ILE A 843 12.23 5.19 -9.81
CA ILE A 843 11.67 4.11 -10.63
C ILE A 843 12.78 3.54 -11.51
N PRO A 844 12.82 2.22 -11.76
CA PRO A 844 13.73 1.60 -12.72
C PRO A 844 13.42 1.95 -14.18
N THR A 845 13.72 3.18 -14.57
CA THR A 845 13.75 3.58 -15.97
C THR A 845 14.86 2.83 -16.72
N PRO A 846 14.82 2.72 -18.06
CA PRO A 846 15.87 2.03 -18.80
C PRO A 846 17.29 2.52 -18.47
N SER A 847 17.48 3.84 -18.37
CA SER A 847 18.77 4.43 -17.98
C SER A 847 19.16 4.09 -16.53
N GLN A 848 18.20 4.01 -15.60
CA GLN A 848 18.46 3.64 -14.21
C GLN A 848 18.81 2.15 -14.10
N ILE A 849 18.14 1.28 -14.85
CA ILE A 849 18.45 -0.16 -14.92
C ILE A 849 19.88 -0.37 -15.45
N ASP A 850 20.27 0.36 -16.49
CA ASP A 850 21.62 0.30 -17.04
C ASP A 850 22.67 0.76 -16.01
N PHE A 851 22.41 1.88 -15.33
CA PHE A 851 23.24 2.39 -14.23
C PHE A 851 23.39 1.35 -13.10
N LEU A 852 22.29 0.74 -12.66
CA LEU A 852 22.30 -0.28 -11.60
C LEU A 852 23.08 -1.53 -12.03
N LEU A 853 22.78 -2.10 -13.20
CA LEU A 853 23.41 -3.33 -13.68
C LEU A 853 24.91 -3.17 -13.92
N TYR A 854 25.35 -1.99 -14.35
CA TYR A 854 26.77 -1.69 -14.46
C TYR A 854 27.47 -1.84 -13.10
N TYR A 855 26.95 -1.22 -12.04
CA TYR A 855 27.57 -1.30 -10.72
C TYR A 855 27.32 -2.64 -10.02
N TYR A 856 26.21 -3.33 -10.28
CA TYR A 856 26.00 -4.71 -9.83
C TYR A 856 27.03 -5.66 -10.42
N ARG A 857 27.40 -5.48 -11.70
CA ARG A 857 28.50 -6.24 -12.32
C ARG A 857 29.81 -6.00 -11.61
N GLU A 858 30.11 -4.76 -11.22
CA GLU A 858 31.35 -4.44 -10.49
C GLU A 858 31.37 -5.04 -9.08
N HIS A 859 30.23 -5.06 -8.37
CA HIS A 859 30.08 -5.80 -7.11
C HIS A 859 30.38 -7.29 -7.27
N LEU A 860 29.74 -7.93 -8.24
CA LEU A 860 29.88 -9.38 -8.49
C LEU A 860 31.31 -9.75 -8.92
N ARG A 861 31.94 -8.93 -9.78
CA ARG A 861 33.36 -9.06 -10.17
C ARG A 861 34.31 -8.86 -8.99
N SER A 862 33.93 -8.03 -8.03
CA SER A 862 34.69 -7.77 -6.81
C SER A 862 34.51 -8.86 -5.75
N GLY A 863 33.80 -9.95 -6.05
CA GLY A 863 33.74 -11.13 -5.19
C GLY A 863 32.44 -11.30 -4.41
N MET A 864 31.46 -10.40 -4.57
CA MET A 864 30.09 -10.59 -4.07
C MET A 864 29.36 -11.69 -4.86
N ASP A 865 28.31 -12.27 -4.28
CA ASP A 865 27.65 -13.49 -4.81
C ASP A 865 26.18 -13.30 -5.19
N GLY A 866 25.63 -12.11 -4.94
CA GLY A 866 24.28 -11.71 -5.29
C GLY A 866 24.10 -10.22 -5.02
N ILE A 867 22.88 -9.71 -5.19
CA ILE A 867 22.49 -8.33 -4.88
C ILE A 867 21.28 -8.35 -3.94
N TYR A 868 21.35 -7.55 -2.88
CA TYR A 868 20.20 -7.28 -2.02
C TYR A 868 19.49 -6.03 -2.51
N TRP A 869 18.16 -6.09 -2.62
CA TRP A 869 17.31 -4.93 -2.91
C TRP A 869 16.38 -4.63 -1.74
N ASP A 870 16.56 -3.46 -1.15
CA ASP A 870 15.73 -3.05 -0.03
C ASP A 870 14.31 -2.64 -0.43
N ASN A 871 13.33 -3.10 0.34
CA ASN A 871 11.91 -2.76 0.23
C ASN A 871 11.35 -2.80 -1.20
N ILE A 872 11.70 -3.86 -1.93
CA ILE A 872 11.24 -4.09 -3.29
C ILE A 872 9.76 -4.46 -3.29
N CYS A 873 8.95 -3.55 -3.81
CA CYS A 873 7.52 -3.69 -4.03
C CYS A 873 7.08 -2.77 -5.18
N ILE A 874 5.82 -2.93 -5.62
CA ILE A 874 5.23 -2.12 -6.71
C ILE A 874 5.11 -0.67 -6.23
N TYR A 875 5.59 0.26 -7.05
CA TYR A 875 5.34 1.69 -6.87
C TYR A 875 4.68 2.28 -8.11
N SER A 876 3.85 3.31 -7.88
CA SER A 876 3.25 4.09 -8.96
C SER A 876 4.25 5.09 -9.53
N ASN A 877 4.45 5.07 -10.84
CA ASN A 877 5.19 6.07 -11.60
C ASN A 877 4.20 7.08 -12.19
N ALA A 878 4.18 8.29 -11.63
CA ALA A 878 3.34 9.41 -12.07
C ALA A 878 4.07 10.36 -13.03
N ASN A 879 5.30 10.05 -13.40
CA ASN A 879 6.12 10.85 -14.31
C ASN A 879 5.50 10.82 -15.72
N ARG A 880 5.10 11.98 -16.26
CA ARG A 880 4.37 12.03 -17.54
C ARG A 880 5.24 11.77 -18.78
N VAL A 881 6.54 11.54 -18.60
CA VAL A 881 7.50 11.30 -19.68
C VAL A 881 8.03 9.88 -19.65
N THR A 882 8.42 9.39 -18.47
CA THR A 882 9.07 8.08 -18.35
C THR A 882 8.15 6.96 -17.91
N SER A 883 6.90 7.26 -17.53
CA SER A 883 5.89 6.25 -17.18
C SER A 883 5.03 5.83 -18.36
N ASP A 884 4.48 4.62 -18.27
CA ASP A 884 3.38 4.15 -19.11
C ASP A 884 2.00 4.60 -18.57
N GLY A 885 1.94 5.58 -17.65
CA GLY A 885 0.71 6.15 -17.11
C GLY A 885 -0.05 6.99 -18.15
N TYR A 886 -1.37 7.17 -17.97
CA TYR A 886 -2.23 7.82 -18.95
C TYR A 886 -3.25 8.77 -18.30
N LEU A 887 -3.78 9.70 -19.10
CA LEU A 887 -4.88 10.56 -18.70
C LEU A 887 -6.22 9.84 -18.93
N ARG A 888 -7.00 9.66 -17.87
CA ARG A 888 -8.34 9.08 -17.91
C ARG A 888 -9.35 10.03 -18.54
N GLU A 889 -10.52 9.51 -18.92
CA GLU A 889 -11.63 10.30 -19.47
C GLU A 889 -12.13 11.41 -18.52
N ASP A 890 -11.96 11.20 -17.21
CA ASP A 890 -12.32 12.17 -16.16
C ASP A 890 -11.24 13.24 -15.92
N GLY A 891 -10.15 13.23 -16.70
CA GLY A 891 -9.05 14.18 -16.59
C GLY A 891 -8.04 13.87 -15.47
N LEU A 892 -8.20 12.77 -14.72
CA LEU A 892 -7.22 12.33 -13.73
C LEU A 892 -6.11 11.49 -14.38
N PHE A 893 -4.88 11.57 -13.85
CA PHE A 893 -3.76 10.80 -14.36
C PHE A 893 -3.65 9.46 -13.63
N GLN A 894 -3.84 8.35 -14.35
CA GLN A 894 -3.58 7.01 -13.83
C GLN A 894 -2.09 6.70 -13.96
N PRO A 895 -1.37 6.46 -12.86
CA PRO A 895 0.05 6.13 -12.91
C PRO A 895 0.31 4.70 -13.42
N GLU A 896 1.55 4.43 -13.82
CA GLU A 896 2.05 3.08 -14.10
C GLU A 896 2.46 2.39 -12.79
N ALA A 897 1.94 1.19 -12.51
CA ALA A 897 2.52 0.26 -11.55
C ALA A 897 3.75 -0.43 -12.17
N ASP A 898 4.93 -0.23 -11.58
CA ASP A 898 6.22 -0.55 -12.20
C ASP A 898 6.64 -2.04 -12.19
N ILE A 899 5.68 -2.97 -12.06
CA ILE A 899 5.94 -4.42 -11.91
C ILE A 899 6.77 -5.03 -13.05
N TRP A 900 6.56 -4.58 -14.30
CA TRP A 900 7.35 -5.07 -15.45
C TRP A 900 8.81 -4.61 -15.37
N ARG A 901 9.07 -3.42 -14.84
CA ARG A 901 10.42 -2.89 -14.65
C ARG A 901 11.16 -3.62 -13.54
N LEU A 902 10.46 -3.92 -12.44
CA LEU A 902 10.98 -4.77 -11.36
C LEU A 902 11.37 -6.16 -11.88
N ARG A 903 10.51 -6.77 -12.71
CA ARG A 903 10.83 -8.05 -13.36
C ARG A 903 12.07 -7.95 -14.25
N GLU A 904 12.19 -6.87 -15.03
CA GLU A 904 13.31 -6.70 -15.94
C GLU A 904 14.66 -6.58 -15.20
N VAL A 905 14.74 -5.73 -14.17
CA VAL A 905 16.00 -5.56 -13.41
C VAL A 905 16.39 -6.83 -12.65
N THR A 906 15.43 -7.56 -12.09
CA THR A 906 15.70 -8.82 -11.36
C THR A 906 16.14 -9.93 -12.32
N ARG A 907 15.48 -10.07 -13.48
CA ARG A 907 15.87 -11.00 -14.55
C ARG A 907 17.28 -10.72 -15.07
N ARG A 908 17.57 -9.47 -15.49
CA ARG A 908 18.91 -9.08 -15.99
C ARG A 908 19.98 -9.31 -14.93
N THR A 909 19.69 -9.07 -13.65
CA THR A 909 20.64 -9.33 -12.56
C THR A 909 20.91 -10.82 -12.35
N ALA A 910 19.89 -11.68 -12.45
CA ALA A 910 20.06 -13.12 -12.35
C ALA A 910 20.90 -13.69 -13.50
N VAL A 911 20.64 -13.25 -14.73
CA VAL A 911 21.43 -13.60 -15.93
C VAL A 911 22.87 -13.12 -15.78
N LEU A 912 23.08 -11.88 -15.34
CA LEU A 912 24.41 -11.33 -15.07
C LEU A 912 25.18 -12.18 -14.04
N ALA A 913 24.54 -12.53 -12.92
CA ALA A 913 25.15 -13.37 -11.89
C ALA A 913 25.57 -14.73 -12.46
N HIS A 914 24.70 -15.36 -13.25
CA HIS A 914 25.00 -16.62 -13.94
C HIS A 914 26.20 -16.50 -14.88
N GLN A 915 26.23 -15.48 -15.74
CA GLN A 915 27.32 -15.22 -16.69
C GLN A 915 28.68 -14.95 -16.02
N LEU A 916 28.66 -14.50 -14.76
CA LEU A 916 29.86 -14.32 -13.93
C LEU A 916 30.20 -15.55 -13.05
N GLY A 917 29.51 -16.68 -13.25
CA GLY A 917 29.74 -17.94 -12.54
C GLY A 917 29.14 -17.99 -11.12
N LYS A 918 28.18 -17.12 -10.80
CA LYS A 918 27.48 -17.09 -9.50
C LYS A 918 26.17 -17.88 -9.58
N THR A 919 26.28 -19.21 -9.61
CA THR A 919 25.17 -20.10 -9.96
C THR A 919 24.14 -20.34 -8.86
N ASP A 920 24.46 -20.04 -7.60
CA ASP A 920 23.52 -20.22 -6.48
C ASP A 920 22.43 -19.12 -6.43
N ASN A 921 22.56 -18.09 -7.27
CA ASN A 921 21.65 -16.95 -7.37
C ASN A 921 21.26 -16.37 -6.01
N LEU A 922 22.22 -15.82 -5.24
CA LEU A 922 21.96 -15.28 -3.90
C LEU A 922 21.31 -13.88 -3.92
N ASN A 923 20.69 -13.49 -5.04
CA ASN A 923 19.93 -12.24 -5.11
C ASN A 923 18.77 -12.28 -4.11
N MET A 924 18.62 -11.21 -3.32
CA MET A 924 17.67 -11.16 -2.22
C MET A 924 16.77 -9.91 -2.31
N PRO A 925 15.48 -10.09 -2.66
CA PRO A 925 14.48 -9.07 -2.51
C PRO A 925 14.06 -8.98 -1.04
N HIS A 926 14.27 -7.82 -0.43
CA HIS A 926 13.63 -7.49 0.83
C HIS A 926 12.20 -7.01 0.54
N MET A 927 11.24 -7.93 0.66
CA MET A 927 9.88 -7.72 0.16
C MET A 927 8.90 -7.24 1.24
N THR A 928 9.26 -7.39 2.52
CA THR A 928 8.43 -7.07 3.70
C THR A 928 7.07 -7.78 3.74
N ASN A 929 6.14 -7.40 2.86
CA ASN A 929 4.83 -8.04 2.63
C ASN A 929 4.38 -8.08 1.15
N ALA A 930 5.27 -7.83 0.18
CA ALA A 930 4.92 -7.79 -1.25
C ALA A 930 5.54 -8.97 -2.02
N ALA A 931 4.99 -10.18 -1.86
CA ALA A 931 5.48 -11.39 -2.52
C ALA A 931 5.08 -11.44 -4.01
N LEU A 932 5.89 -10.83 -4.88
CA LEU A 932 5.65 -10.67 -6.31
C LEU A 932 6.24 -11.84 -7.14
N VAL A 933 5.43 -12.87 -7.39
CA VAL A 933 5.84 -14.07 -8.14
C VAL A 933 6.63 -13.78 -9.43
N PRO A 934 6.18 -12.92 -10.38
CA PRO A 934 6.89 -12.72 -11.65
C PRO A 934 8.20 -11.93 -11.53
N VAL A 935 8.40 -11.22 -10.42
CA VAL A 935 9.65 -10.52 -10.12
C VAL A 935 10.62 -11.46 -9.41
N PHE A 936 10.09 -12.27 -8.50
CA PHE A 936 10.89 -13.08 -7.59
C PHE A 936 11.20 -14.49 -8.08
N SER A 937 10.67 -14.91 -9.23
CA SER A 937 11.14 -16.09 -9.95
C SER A 937 12.66 -16.01 -10.24
N TRP A 938 13.21 -14.80 -10.39
CA TRP A 938 14.60 -14.53 -10.72
C TRP A 938 15.55 -14.40 -9.52
N THR A 939 15.08 -14.54 -8.27
CA THR A 939 15.91 -14.33 -7.05
C THR A 939 16.19 -15.64 -6.31
N GLY A 940 17.07 -15.70 -5.31
CA GLY A 940 17.31 -16.95 -4.55
C GLY A 940 16.77 -16.95 -3.13
N PHE A 941 16.57 -15.77 -2.55
CA PHE A 941 16.04 -15.59 -1.19
C PHE A 941 14.73 -14.81 -1.20
N TYR A 942 14.09 -14.84 -0.05
CA TYR A 942 13.15 -13.84 0.45
C TYR A 942 13.68 -13.26 1.74
N LEU A 943 13.43 -11.97 1.95
CA LEU A 943 13.49 -11.37 3.27
C LEU A 943 12.16 -10.69 3.55
N GLY A 944 11.51 -11.07 4.64
CA GLY A 944 10.24 -10.49 5.09
C GLY A 944 10.27 -10.06 6.56
N TRP A 945 9.10 -9.68 7.06
CA TRP A 945 8.87 -9.29 8.46
C TRP A 945 9.55 -8.00 8.92
N GLU A 946 9.88 -7.08 8.01
CA GLU A 946 10.28 -5.71 8.33
C GLU A 946 9.08 -4.81 8.70
N TRP A 947 8.27 -5.27 9.65
CA TRP A 947 7.09 -4.60 10.17
C TRP A 947 6.54 -5.37 11.38
N LYS A 948 5.65 -4.74 12.15
CA LYS A 948 5.08 -5.31 13.39
C LYS A 948 6.17 -5.72 14.41
N TYR A 949 7.19 -4.88 14.55
CA TYR A 949 8.19 -5.01 15.61
C TYR A 949 7.59 -4.74 16.99
N GLY A 950 8.31 -5.15 18.02
CA GLY A 950 7.91 -4.96 19.41
C GLY A 950 8.07 -6.25 20.22
N ASP A 951 7.23 -6.40 21.23
CA ASP A 951 7.35 -7.42 22.27
C ASP A 951 6.08 -8.25 22.49
N SER A 952 5.15 -8.23 21.53
CA SER A 952 4.00 -9.15 21.46
C SER A 952 4.40 -10.51 20.92
N ASP A 953 3.59 -11.55 21.19
CA ASP A 953 3.79 -12.87 20.60
C ASP A 953 3.70 -12.85 19.07
N TRP A 954 4.40 -13.75 18.40
CA TRP A 954 4.48 -13.75 16.94
C TRP A 954 3.16 -14.11 16.25
N GLN A 955 2.36 -14.97 16.87
CA GLN A 955 1.03 -15.37 16.43
C GLN A 955 0.05 -14.18 16.44
N THR A 956 0.26 -13.20 17.34
CA THR A 956 -0.51 -11.94 17.35
C THR A 956 -0.08 -10.99 16.23
N ARG A 957 1.17 -11.11 15.75
CA ARG A 957 1.71 -10.26 14.67
C ARG A 957 1.31 -10.76 13.30
N PHE A 958 1.39 -12.07 13.08
CA PHE A 958 1.18 -12.71 11.78
C PHE A 958 0.27 -13.91 11.92
N THR A 959 -0.74 -14.00 11.05
CA THR A 959 -1.56 -15.21 10.95
C THR A 959 -0.81 -16.33 10.23
N ARG A 960 -1.19 -17.59 10.48
CA ARG A 960 -0.65 -18.75 9.74
C ARG A 960 -0.80 -18.58 8.24
N GLU A 961 -1.95 -18.08 7.82
CA GLU A 961 -2.33 -18.00 6.42
C GLU A 961 -1.59 -16.86 5.71
N TYR A 962 -1.28 -15.77 6.42
CA TYR A 962 -0.35 -14.75 5.94
C TYR A 962 1.03 -15.36 5.66
N ILE A 963 1.57 -16.12 6.63
CA ILE A 963 2.89 -16.76 6.50
C ILE A 963 2.89 -17.74 5.32
N ARG A 964 1.84 -18.57 5.20
CA ARG A 964 1.68 -19.53 4.10
C ARG A 964 1.61 -18.86 2.73
N ALA A 965 0.90 -17.74 2.63
CA ALA A 965 0.70 -17.02 1.37
C ALA A 965 1.96 -16.23 0.93
N ILE A 966 2.75 -15.69 1.86
CA ILE A 966 3.79 -14.70 1.56
C ILE A 966 5.20 -15.19 1.87
N ASN A 967 5.41 -15.94 2.95
CA ASN A 967 6.74 -16.13 3.54
C ASN A 967 7.37 -17.50 3.29
N LEU A 968 6.64 -18.50 2.77
CA LEU A 968 7.18 -19.85 2.62
C LEU A 968 8.23 -20.01 1.51
N GLY A 969 8.29 -19.08 0.54
CA GLY A 969 9.22 -19.17 -0.58
C GLY A 969 8.91 -20.25 -1.62
N ARG A 970 8.08 -21.23 -1.27
CA ARG A 970 7.67 -22.37 -2.10
C ARG A 970 6.94 -21.97 -3.38
N GLN A 971 6.23 -20.84 -3.40
CA GLN A 971 5.58 -20.32 -4.61
C GLN A 971 6.57 -19.88 -5.69
N THR A 972 7.78 -19.46 -5.31
CA THR A 972 8.80 -18.96 -6.23
C THR A 972 10.10 -19.74 -6.23
N GLY A 973 10.22 -20.77 -5.39
CA GLY A 973 11.46 -21.54 -5.23
C GLY A 973 12.56 -20.75 -4.53
N ASN A 974 12.21 -19.84 -3.61
CA ASN A 974 13.16 -18.98 -2.89
C ASN A 974 13.33 -19.42 -1.44
N LEU A 975 14.51 -19.16 -0.87
CA LEU A 975 14.79 -19.41 0.54
C LEU A 975 13.98 -18.45 1.44
N PRO A 976 13.18 -18.96 2.41
CA PRO A 976 12.23 -18.14 3.18
C PRO A 976 12.89 -17.40 4.35
N GLY A 977 13.67 -16.36 4.06
CA GLY A 977 14.31 -15.51 5.07
C GLY A 977 13.34 -14.49 5.70
N VAL A 978 13.53 -14.21 6.99
CA VAL A 978 12.82 -13.16 7.72
C VAL A 978 13.75 -12.43 8.69
N LEU A 979 13.44 -11.16 8.96
CA LEU A 979 14.10 -10.41 10.02
C LEU A 979 13.72 -10.96 11.40
N GLU A 980 14.64 -10.79 12.36
CA GLU A 980 14.46 -11.31 13.71
C GLU A 980 13.43 -10.50 14.53
N GLY A 981 13.11 -9.27 14.12
CA GLY A 981 12.03 -8.47 14.70
C GLY A 981 12.43 -7.55 15.86
N HIS A 982 13.72 -7.23 15.99
CA HIS A 982 14.30 -6.40 17.05
C HIS A 982 14.10 -6.96 18.48
N THR A 983 13.97 -8.28 18.62
CA THR A 983 13.74 -8.91 19.93
C THR A 983 14.91 -8.70 20.89
N HIS A 984 16.12 -8.51 20.36
CA HIS A 984 17.31 -8.19 21.15
C HIS A 984 17.22 -6.83 21.86
N GLN A 985 16.33 -5.93 21.41
CA GLN A 985 16.11 -4.62 22.01
C GLN A 985 15.10 -4.66 23.18
N ILE A 986 14.43 -5.79 23.40
CA ILE A 986 13.53 -5.96 24.54
C ILE A 986 14.37 -6.02 25.82
N ALA A 987 14.17 -5.04 26.70
CA ALA A 987 14.96 -4.88 27.93
C ALA A 987 14.71 -6.03 28.93
N ASP A 988 13.44 -6.39 29.14
CA ASP A 988 13.04 -7.45 30.06
C ASP A 988 13.47 -8.82 29.52
N ALA A 989 14.30 -9.54 30.29
CA ALA A 989 14.89 -10.80 29.85
C ALA A 989 13.87 -11.95 29.76
N GLU A 990 12.87 -12.00 30.65
CA GLU A 990 11.84 -13.04 30.64
C GLU A 990 10.88 -12.81 29.46
N LYS A 991 10.43 -11.57 29.26
CA LYS A 991 9.61 -11.18 28.11
C LYS A 991 10.34 -11.43 26.80
N ARG A 992 11.63 -11.07 26.72
CA ARG A 992 12.47 -11.35 25.55
C ARG A 992 12.55 -12.85 25.26
N ALA A 993 12.83 -13.66 26.29
CA ALA A 993 12.89 -15.12 26.14
C ALA A 993 11.55 -15.70 25.67
N TRP A 994 10.43 -15.18 26.20
CA TRP A 994 9.09 -15.59 25.79
C TRP A 994 8.78 -15.24 24.34
N VAL A 995 9.04 -13.99 23.92
CA VAL A 995 8.83 -13.56 22.52
C VAL A 995 9.73 -14.34 21.55
N GLN A 996 10.96 -14.68 21.95
CA GLN A 996 11.84 -15.54 21.15
C GLN A 996 11.32 -16.97 21.08
N ARG A 997 10.71 -17.48 22.14
CA ARG A 997 10.06 -18.78 22.17
C ARG A 997 8.87 -18.85 21.21
N THR A 998 7.96 -17.88 21.26
CA THR A 998 6.82 -17.83 20.34
C THR A 998 7.30 -17.71 18.88
N ARG A 999 8.38 -16.96 18.62
CA ARG A 999 9.05 -16.92 17.31
C ARG A 999 9.53 -18.29 16.85
N ALA A 1000 10.20 -19.03 17.73
CA ALA A 1000 10.76 -20.33 17.40
C ALA A 1000 9.66 -21.31 16.99
N GLY A 1001 8.52 -21.30 17.70
CA GLY A 1001 7.36 -22.13 17.37
C GLY A 1001 6.81 -21.83 15.97
N VAL A 1002 6.60 -20.55 15.66
CA VAL A 1002 6.16 -20.10 14.33
C VAL A 1002 7.19 -20.45 13.25
N ALA A 1003 8.47 -20.15 13.46
CA ALA A 1003 9.51 -20.32 12.46
C ALA A 1003 9.79 -21.79 12.14
N LEU A 1004 9.82 -22.68 13.15
CA LEU A 1004 10.08 -24.11 12.95
C LEU A 1004 8.94 -24.79 12.18
N THR A 1005 7.69 -24.52 12.57
CA THR A 1005 6.51 -25.17 11.96
C THR A 1005 6.21 -24.69 10.54
N HIS A 1006 6.77 -23.54 10.13
CA HIS A 1006 6.65 -22.97 8.78
C HIS A 1006 7.96 -23.02 7.98
N GLU A 1007 8.99 -23.70 8.50
CA GLU A 1007 10.31 -23.85 7.84
C GLU A 1007 10.98 -22.51 7.47
N ILE A 1008 10.75 -21.47 8.26
CA ILE A 1008 11.24 -20.09 8.04
C ILE A 1008 12.68 -19.94 8.55
N ILE A 1009 13.52 -19.23 7.79
CA ILE A 1009 14.92 -18.90 8.11
C ILE A 1009 14.98 -17.52 8.79
N VAL A 1010 15.37 -17.44 10.06
CA VAL A 1010 15.46 -16.17 10.81
C VAL A 1010 16.87 -15.59 10.70
N GLN A 1011 16.99 -14.27 10.47
CA GLN A 1011 18.25 -13.56 10.23
C GLN A 1011 19.31 -13.73 11.31
N MET A 1012 18.91 -13.86 12.56
CA MET A 1012 19.80 -14.07 13.69
C MET A 1012 19.05 -14.95 14.70
N PRO A 1013 19.14 -16.30 14.59
CA PRO A 1013 18.39 -17.18 15.47
C PRO A 1013 18.92 -17.05 16.91
N ASP A 1014 18.00 -16.98 17.87
CA ASP A 1014 18.33 -17.09 19.29
C ASP A 1014 18.75 -18.52 19.66
N ALA A 1015 19.25 -18.70 20.89
CA ALA A 1015 19.79 -19.98 21.34
C ALA A 1015 18.77 -21.14 21.30
N LEU A 1016 17.49 -20.87 21.60
CA LEU A 1016 16.45 -21.89 21.56
C LEU A 1016 16.20 -22.34 20.13
N LEU A 1017 15.99 -21.39 19.21
CA LEU A 1017 15.77 -21.70 17.80
C LEU A 1017 17.00 -22.41 17.19
N ALA A 1018 18.22 -21.97 17.50
CA ALA A 1018 19.43 -22.61 17.02
C ALA A 1018 19.58 -24.05 17.56
N GLY A 1019 19.29 -24.28 18.85
CA GLY A 1019 19.32 -25.62 19.46
C GLY A 1019 18.28 -26.56 18.85
N ALA A 1020 17.04 -26.08 18.67
CA ALA A 1020 15.97 -26.85 18.05
C ALA A 1020 16.30 -27.24 16.59
N ARG A 1021 16.85 -26.31 15.81
CA ARG A 1021 17.33 -26.60 14.44
C ARG A 1021 18.44 -27.62 14.42
N LYS A 1022 19.39 -27.53 15.36
CA LYS A 1022 20.46 -28.52 15.48
C LYS A 1022 19.88 -29.92 15.69
N ALA A 1023 18.89 -30.07 16.57
CA ALA A 1023 18.24 -31.35 16.81
C ALA A 1023 17.59 -31.92 15.53
N LEU A 1024 16.91 -31.07 14.75
CA LEU A 1024 16.38 -31.46 13.43
C LEU A 1024 17.52 -31.89 12.47
N PHE A 1025 18.62 -31.14 12.41
CA PHE A 1025 19.76 -31.48 11.55
C PHE A 1025 20.46 -32.79 11.96
N ASP A 1026 20.49 -33.11 13.25
CA ASP A 1026 21.12 -34.32 13.78
C ASP A 1026 20.41 -35.59 13.29
N ILE A 1027 19.10 -35.53 13.01
CA ILE A 1027 18.34 -36.63 12.40
C ILE A 1027 18.28 -36.58 10.87
N GLY A 1028 19.03 -35.67 10.25
CA GLY A 1028 19.10 -35.56 8.78
C GLY A 1028 18.13 -34.57 8.14
N TYR A 1029 17.48 -33.66 8.88
CA TYR A 1029 16.63 -32.62 8.29
C TYR A 1029 17.33 -31.86 7.17
N GLY A 1030 16.66 -31.77 6.02
CA GLY A 1030 17.21 -31.19 4.79
C GLY A 1030 18.08 -32.10 3.94
N THR A 1031 18.14 -33.40 4.25
CA THR A 1031 18.74 -34.45 3.41
C THR A 1031 17.70 -35.50 3.04
N GLU A 1032 18.04 -36.41 2.13
CA GLU A 1032 17.15 -37.53 1.74
C GLU A 1032 16.87 -38.51 2.90
N ALA A 1033 17.70 -38.52 3.95
CA ALA A 1033 17.55 -39.40 5.11
C ALA A 1033 16.41 -38.97 6.07
N CYS A 1034 15.82 -37.79 5.87
CA CYS A 1034 14.74 -37.30 6.72
C CYS A 1034 13.58 -36.78 5.87
N ARG A 1035 12.42 -37.44 6.02
CA ARG A 1035 11.17 -37.02 5.42
C ARG A 1035 10.50 -35.96 6.29
N VAL A 1036 9.99 -34.93 5.64
CA VAL A 1036 9.34 -33.79 6.32
C VAL A 1036 7.86 -33.78 5.95
N TYR A 1037 7.01 -33.64 6.96
CA TYR A 1037 5.57 -33.49 6.81
C TYR A 1037 5.10 -32.20 7.47
N ASN A 1038 4.33 -31.39 6.75
CA ASN A 1038 3.80 -30.12 7.24
C ASN A 1038 2.32 -30.22 7.60
N TYR A 1039 1.85 -29.38 8.54
CA TYR A 1039 0.46 -29.41 9.00
C TYR A 1039 -0.60 -29.04 7.96
N TRP A 1040 -0.21 -28.38 6.88
CA TRP A 1040 -1.10 -27.99 5.78
C TRP A 1040 -1.27 -29.08 4.72
N GLU A 1041 -0.60 -30.22 4.84
CA GLU A 1041 -0.77 -31.32 3.89
C GLU A 1041 -2.20 -31.90 3.94
N ARG A 1042 -2.75 -32.23 2.77
CA ARG A 1042 -4.11 -32.80 2.65
C ARG A 1042 -4.28 -34.16 3.32
N ASN A 1043 -3.20 -34.91 3.44
CA ASN A 1043 -3.16 -36.19 4.13
C ASN A 1043 -2.15 -36.12 5.28
N PRO A 1044 -2.51 -35.47 6.40
CA PRO A 1044 -1.59 -35.20 7.49
C PRO A 1044 -1.17 -36.48 8.21
N VAL A 1045 0.09 -36.57 8.63
CA VAL A 1045 0.60 -37.66 9.48
C VAL A 1045 0.34 -37.43 10.98
N ALA A 1046 -0.12 -36.23 11.34
CA ALA A 1046 -0.45 -35.86 12.70
C ALA A 1046 -1.80 -35.13 12.75
N THR A 1047 -2.60 -35.43 13.76
CA THR A 1047 -3.81 -34.66 14.08
C THR A 1047 -3.77 -34.26 15.54
N VAL A 1048 -4.23 -33.06 15.86
CA VAL A 1048 -4.16 -32.48 17.20
C VAL A 1048 -5.55 -32.07 17.64
N ALA A 1049 -6.00 -32.60 18.77
CA ALA A 1049 -7.25 -32.19 19.42
C ALA A 1049 -6.93 -31.42 20.71
N GLY A 1050 -7.82 -30.49 21.10
CA GLY A 1050 -7.66 -29.70 22.33
C GLY A 1050 -6.67 -28.53 22.24
N LEU A 1051 -6.17 -28.23 21.04
CA LEU A 1051 -5.26 -27.12 20.76
C LEU A 1051 -5.45 -26.64 19.31
N ASP A 1052 -5.59 -25.33 19.08
CA ASP A 1052 -5.43 -24.78 17.74
C ASP A 1052 -3.93 -24.68 17.45
N SER A 1053 -3.44 -25.41 16.46
CA SER A 1053 -2.00 -25.69 16.36
C SER A 1053 -1.46 -25.70 14.94
N SER A 1054 -0.16 -25.43 14.85
CA SER A 1054 0.67 -25.77 13.70
C SER A 1054 1.70 -26.81 14.14
N TRP A 1055 2.12 -27.67 13.23
CA TRP A 1055 3.13 -28.67 13.51
C TRP A 1055 3.99 -29.02 12.29
N ILE A 1056 5.16 -29.58 12.56
CA ILE A 1056 6.02 -30.22 11.56
C ILE A 1056 6.52 -31.54 12.15
N VAL A 1057 6.46 -32.61 11.33
CA VAL A 1057 7.02 -33.93 11.66
C VAL A 1057 8.22 -34.16 10.76
N CYS A 1058 9.38 -34.38 11.36
CA CYS A 1058 10.61 -34.76 10.69
C CYS A 1058 10.94 -36.21 11.06
N ASP A 1059 10.94 -37.09 10.08
CA ASP A 1059 10.99 -38.53 10.26
C ASP A 1059 12.21 -39.12 9.55
N SER A 1060 13.11 -39.73 10.32
CA SER A 1060 14.21 -40.55 9.81
C SER A 1060 14.02 -42.01 10.19
N ASP A 1061 14.90 -42.86 9.67
CA ASP A 1061 14.89 -44.29 9.96
C ASP A 1061 15.03 -44.56 11.47
N ASP A 1062 15.84 -43.79 12.19
CA ASP A 1062 16.14 -44.03 13.61
C ASP A 1062 15.32 -43.16 14.59
N GLN A 1063 14.71 -42.07 14.12
CA GLN A 1063 14.07 -41.09 15.01
C GLN A 1063 13.00 -40.25 14.31
N THR A 1064 11.91 -39.99 15.01
CA THR A 1064 10.91 -39.00 14.60
C THR A 1064 10.95 -37.81 15.56
N LEU A 1065 10.96 -36.59 15.01
CA LEU A 1065 10.79 -35.34 15.74
C LEU A 1065 9.44 -34.71 15.38
N LEU A 1066 8.65 -34.36 16.40
CA LEU A 1066 7.45 -33.54 16.26
C LEU A 1066 7.70 -32.19 16.90
N VAL A 1067 7.53 -31.10 16.15
CA VAL A 1067 7.41 -29.75 16.70
C VAL A 1067 5.93 -29.36 16.66
N LEU A 1068 5.37 -29.01 17.81
CA LEU A 1068 4.00 -28.55 18.00
C LEU A 1068 4.02 -27.11 18.51
N CYS A 1069 3.21 -26.23 17.92
CA CYS A 1069 3.10 -24.83 18.34
C CYS A 1069 1.63 -24.43 18.45
N ASP A 1070 1.27 -23.78 19.56
CA ASP A 1070 -0.06 -23.22 19.80
C ASP A 1070 -0.29 -21.92 19.02
N TRP A 1071 -1.52 -21.76 18.56
CA TRP A 1071 -2.05 -20.58 17.88
C TRP A 1071 -3.36 -20.09 18.51
N GLY A 1072 -3.87 -20.79 19.53
CA GLY A 1072 -5.09 -20.46 20.24
C GLY A 1072 -4.80 -19.85 21.61
N GLY A 1073 -5.62 -20.21 22.60
CA GLY A 1073 -5.49 -19.73 23.98
C GLY A 1073 -4.66 -20.66 24.89
N GLY A 1074 -3.84 -21.56 24.34
CA GLY A 1074 -3.28 -22.69 25.07
C GLY A 1074 -4.29 -23.84 25.25
N GLY A 1075 -3.85 -24.91 25.91
CA GLY A 1075 -4.69 -26.09 26.15
C GLY A 1075 -3.90 -27.38 26.36
N THR A 1076 -4.60 -28.50 26.53
CA THR A 1076 -4.01 -29.84 26.71
C THR A 1076 -4.11 -30.63 25.41
N PRO A 1077 -3.05 -30.71 24.58
CA PRO A 1077 -3.14 -31.33 23.27
C PRO A 1077 -3.17 -32.85 23.37
N VAL A 1078 -4.03 -33.46 22.54
CA VAL A 1078 -4.00 -34.88 22.23
C VAL A 1078 -3.55 -35.05 20.79
N VAL A 1079 -2.32 -35.52 20.60
CA VAL A 1079 -1.72 -35.74 19.28
C VAL A 1079 -1.94 -37.19 18.86
N THR A 1080 -2.46 -37.40 17.64
CA THR A 1080 -2.53 -38.74 17.03
C THR A 1080 -1.58 -38.78 15.83
N LEU A 1081 -0.63 -39.71 15.84
CA LEU A 1081 0.34 -39.93 14.77
C LEU A 1081 -0.03 -41.15 13.92
N ASP A 1082 0.16 -41.04 12.61
CA ASP A 1082 0.04 -42.15 11.66
C ASP A 1082 1.28 -43.06 11.76
N GLY A 1083 1.19 -44.06 12.65
CA GLY A 1083 2.31 -44.96 12.91
C GLY A 1083 2.70 -45.83 11.72
N GLU A 1084 1.79 -46.14 10.80
CA GLU A 1084 2.12 -46.92 9.60
C GLU A 1084 3.03 -46.11 8.66
N ARG A 1085 2.65 -44.85 8.37
CA ARG A 1085 3.44 -43.98 7.49
C ARG A 1085 4.74 -43.50 8.10
N LEU A 1086 4.82 -43.45 9.43
CA LEU A 1086 6.00 -43.03 10.18
C LEU A 1086 6.85 -44.21 10.65
N GLY A 1087 6.48 -45.47 10.34
CA GLY A 1087 7.22 -46.63 10.83
C GLY A 1087 7.29 -46.72 12.37
N LEU A 1088 6.27 -46.21 13.07
CA LEU A 1088 6.19 -46.25 14.53
C LEU A 1088 5.38 -47.47 14.98
N PRO A 1089 5.77 -48.13 16.09
CA PRO A 1089 4.95 -49.18 16.68
C PRO A 1089 3.62 -48.61 17.17
N ARG A 1090 2.65 -49.49 17.42
CA ARG A 1090 1.31 -49.11 17.89
C ARG A 1090 1.35 -48.27 19.18
N ASP A 1091 2.25 -48.63 20.09
CA ASP A 1091 2.51 -47.93 21.33
C ASP A 1091 4.00 -47.55 21.36
N PHE A 1092 4.31 -46.29 21.67
CA PHE A 1092 5.67 -45.76 21.68
C PHE A 1092 5.86 -44.73 22.80
N GLN A 1093 7.11 -44.40 23.09
CA GLN A 1093 7.45 -43.31 23.99
C GLN A 1093 7.87 -42.07 23.20
N ALA A 1094 7.41 -40.92 23.68
CA ALA A 1094 7.83 -39.61 23.23
C ALA A 1094 8.52 -38.89 24.39
N VAL A 1095 9.68 -38.28 24.14
CA VAL A 1095 10.46 -37.55 25.14
C VAL A 1095 10.46 -36.08 24.79
N ASN A 1096 10.18 -35.19 25.75
CA ASN A 1096 10.33 -33.76 25.53
C ASN A 1096 11.81 -33.41 25.29
N TRP A 1097 12.13 -32.82 24.15
CA TRP A 1097 13.49 -32.42 23.79
C TRP A 1097 14.08 -31.37 24.74
N GLU A 1098 13.26 -30.49 25.30
CA GLU A 1098 13.73 -29.46 26.24
C GLU A 1098 13.92 -30.01 27.66
N ASN A 1099 13.33 -31.18 27.96
CA ASN A 1099 13.38 -31.81 29.27
C ASN A 1099 13.31 -33.33 29.15
N ASP A 1100 14.48 -33.98 29.06
CA ASP A 1100 14.61 -35.43 28.89
C ASP A 1100 13.97 -36.27 30.01
N GLY A 1101 13.66 -35.66 31.16
CA GLY A 1101 12.91 -36.31 32.23
C GLY A 1101 11.40 -36.39 32.00
N GLN A 1102 10.86 -35.65 31.01
CA GLN A 1102 9.44 -35.71 30.63
C GLN A 1102 9.24 -36.71 29.49
N VAL A 1103 8.75 -37.89 29.87
CA VAL A 1103 8.40 -38.98 28.95
C VAL A 1103 6.89 -39.15 28.90
N PHE A 1104 6.35 -39.20 27.69
CA PHE A 1104 4.93 -39.40 27.40
C PHE A 1104 4.74 -40.76 26.72
N GLN A 1105 3.77 -41.53 27.20
CA GLN A 1105 3.45 -42.83 26.61
C GLN A 1105 2.30 -42.67 25.61
N ALA A 1106 2.55 -43.06 24.36
CA ALA A 1106 1.51 -43.17 23.35
C ALA A 1106 0.79 -44.52 23.46
N VAL A 1107 -0.52 -44.50 23.29
CA VAL A 1107 -1.37 -45.70 23.17
C VAL A 1107 -2.15 -45.63 21.86
N ASN A 1108 -2.01 -46.62 20.99
CA ASN A 1108 -2.59 -46.61 19.64
C ASN A 1108 -2.24 -45.36 18.83
N GLY A 1109 -0.98 -44.92 18.89
CA GLY A 1109 -0.51 -43.70 18.22
C GLY A 1109 -1.02 -42.38 18.83
N ARG A 1110 -1.77 -42.42 19.94
CA ARG A 1110 -2.31 -41.23 20.62
C ARG A 1110 -1.43 -40.85 21.82
N LEU A 1111 -0.95 -39.61 21.82
CA LEU A 1111 -0.20 -38.97 22.90
C LEU A 1111 -1.07 -37.90 23.57
N THR A 1112 -1.27 -37.99 24.87
CA THR A 1112 -1.81 -36.89 25.67
C THR A 1112 -0.65 -36.12 26.29
N LEU A 1113 -0.54 -34.84 25.95
CA LEU A 1113 0.55 -33.96 26.37
C LEU A 1113 0.09 -33.04 27.52
N PRO A 1114 1.01 -32.47 28.30
CA PRO A 1114 0.65 -31.51 29.34
C PRO A 1114 0.08 -30.22 28.73
N GLU A 1115 -0.52 -29.39 29.59
CA GLU A 1115 -1.03 -28.09 29.18
C GLU A 1115 0.09 -27.21 28.59
N LEU A 1116 -0.15 -26.71 27.38
CA LEU A 1116 0.64 -25.66 26.74
C LEU A 1116 0.00 -24.31 27.05
N LYS A 1117 0.84 -23.33 27.38
CA LYS A 1117 0.42 -21.93 27.46
C LYS A 1117 0.04 -21.41 26.08
N THR A 1118 -0.72 -20.32 26.06
CA THR A 1118 -0.98 -19.53 24.85
C THR A 1118 0.31 -19.30 24.06
N HIS A 1119 0.31 -19.61 22.77
CA HIS A 1119 1.41 -19.41 21.81
C HIS A 1119 2.72 -20.17 22.09
N ASP A 1120 2.71 -21.09 23.05
CA ASP A 1120 3.86 -21.90 23.42
C ASP A 1120 4.19 -22.96 22.34
N LEU A 1121 5.36 -23.58 22.45
CA LEU A 1121 5.80 -24.69 21.61
C LEU A 1121 6.24 -25.90 22.44
N MET A 1122 6.24 -27.08 21.83
CA MET A 1122 6.80 -28.31 22.38
C MET A 1122 7.48 -29.12 21.28
N ILE A 1123 8.64 -29.68 21.58
CA ILE A 1123 9.39 -30.55 20.66
C ILE A 1123 9.49 -31.94 21.29
N LEU A 1124 9.05 -32.97 20.57
CA LEU A 1124 9.05 -34.36 21.03
C LEU A 1124 9.99 -35.20 20.18
N ARG A 1125 10.80 -36.03 20.84
CA ARG A 1125 11.63 -37.08 20.24
C ARG A 1125 10.95 -38.43 20.40
N ILE A 1126 10.80 -39.18 19.32
CA ILE A 1126 10.08 -40.45 19.30
C ILE A 1126 10.95 -41.52 18.65
N GLY A 1127 11.01 -42.70 19.28
CA GLY A 1127 11.49 -43.91 18.62
C GLY A 1127 13.01 -44.12 18.57
N GLY A 1128 13.75 -43.90 19.67
CA GLY A 1128 15.21 -44.19 19.77
C GLY A 1128 15.64 -45.66 19.64
N GLY A 1129 14.91 -46.46 18.86
CA GLY A 1129 15.14 -47.86 18.53
C GLY A 1129 14.20 -48.35 17.43
N LYS A 1130 13.87 -47.48 16.46
CA LYS A 1130 13.25 -47.89 15.20
C LYS A 1130 14.14 -48.87 14.43
#